data_AF-A0A4Q7UDA7-F1
#
_entry.id   AF-A0A4Q7UDA7-F1
#
_cell.length_a   1.000
_cell.length_b   1.000
_cell.length_c   1.000
_cell.angle_alpha   90.00
_cell.angle_beta   90.00
_cell.angle_gamma   90.00
#
_symmetry.space_group_name_H-M   'P 1'
#
loop_
_entity.id
_entity.type
_entity.pdbx_description
1 polymer ?
#
loop_
_entity_poly.entity_id
_entity_poly.type
_entity_poly.pdbx_seq_one_letter_code
_entity_poly.pdbx_strand_id
1 'polypeptide(L)'
;MRFELLGPFRVYRDGRSVPLGSVKQRLLLATLLLRPNEVVGTNELTAMLWGDEEPASAAANLRTYVRGLRRSLGGGATWDGITAAGGGYLLRVGPDERDLDLFDAAAARGREAFAASDLDRAEAELSAALGLWRGAPLSDLPLRSTLARRVAQVEERRLLVEEDYAEVVLALGAPADVVHRLRGLLERHPLRQRAWGQLMVGLYRIGDVAGALDAFRQARQTLADETGLDPAPELVTLYDDILHHRPGLAAQAPPGPDRPAPDTAVEPLIQRPEQLPRAVPEFVGRSVELAALDGLLGTGAEGPTSVAISVVSGMAGVGKTALALHWAHRVADRFPDGQLYVNLRGYDEAGVVSPADALSGFLEALGVPHARIPSDLEARTGLYRSLLASRRMLLVLDNARDSAQVRALLPGAGSCLVVVTSRDRLGGLIAAECAIPLTLDVLTADESMSLLARRLGVSRLASESVAVADIIDTAGRLPLALSIVAARAATHPTFPLSAIAAELHSAEARLDALADGDVRRVFSWSYLALGADAARLFTLLGLHPGPDLTVAAAAALAGVSAAAVTPLLRELTRLNLLAEHAPGRFAFHDLLRAYAAELAHSSERGDERGLARQRLYDHYLHAAYPAALLLQPQWPRIEPVPPLPVPARRPVTDHDGALAWFTAEHRVLVRVVRQAAESGFETYAWQLAWALNTFVAPRGLWQDQLAIQGVALAAAEKIDDLAGQAVANRLVSRALTRLGDRVMAEYRLKRALELHERLGDPIGQAQTLHNYCELCYLDGRLDEALAHGREALRLYRLVGNHAGEARTLNAIGWLLASTGDYVQAIASCTEALEQQRRTDDRNGQAATLDSLGFAYDRLGDRDRAADCYEQAITLFRDSADRYHEAETLIRLGDTREAMGDRNAAAAAWRLAARIYQDVGDPAAEEVRGRLERLVPS
;
A
#
# COMPACT_ATOMS: atom_id res chain seq x y z
N MET A 1 46.26 -12.13 53.71
CA MET A 1 45.40 -12.62 52.61
C MET A 1 44.64 -11.43 52.05
N ARG A 2 44.13 -11.47 50.81
CA ARG A 2 43.22 -10.44 50.30
C ARG A 2 41.96 -11.06 49.73
N PHE A 3 40.81 -10.59 50.18
CA PHE A 3 39.48 -11.03 49.78
C PHE A 3 38.78 -9.90 49.05
N GLU A 4 38.32 -10.19 47.85
CA GLU A 4 37.67 -9.24 46.96
C GLU A 4 36.19 -9.61 46.82
N LEU A 5 35.33 -8.87 47.51
CA LEU A 5 33.88 -9.08 47.58
C LEU A 5 33.10 -8.06 46.73
N LEU A 6 33.67 -6.88 46.45
CA LEU A 6 33.01 -5.77 45.74
C LEU A 6 33.00 -5.96 44.21
N GLY A 7 32.58 -7.14 43.75
CA GLY A 7 32.54 -7.56 42.35
C GLY A 7 32.56 -9.09 42.26
N PRO A 8 33.02 -9.68 41.14
CA PRO A 8 33.24 -11.12 41.06
C PRO A 8 34.15 -11.61 42.19
N PHE A 9 33.77 -12.69 42.88
CA PHE A 9 34.40 -13.12 44.13
C PHE A 9 35.81 -13.69 43.91
N ARG A 10 36.83 -12.96 44.37
CA ARG A 10 38.25 -13.32 44.20
C ARG A 10 38.99 -13.37 45.52
N VAL A 11 39.99 -14.24 45.58
CA VAL A 11 40.84 -14.40 46.76
C VAL A 11 42.28 -14.44 46.31
N TYR A 12 43.13 -13.68 46.98
CA TYR A 12 44.55 -13.60 46.71
C TYR A 12 45.36 -13.95 47.95
N ARG A 13 46.48 -14.64 47.71
CA ARG A 13 47.51 -14.91 48.69
C ARG A 13 48.84 -14.45 48.14
N ASP A 14 49.54 -13.59 48.88
CA ASP A 14 50.86 -13.06 48.48
C ASP A 14 50.86 -12.50 47.04
N GLY A 15 49.77 -11.83 46.66
CA GLY A 15 49.56 -11.24 45.33
C GLY A 15 49.09 -12.21 44.24
N ARG A 16 48.95 -13.51 44.50
CA ARG A 16 48.53 -14.53 43.52
C ARG A 16 47.08 -14.97 43.75
N SER A 17 46.31 -15.11 42.66
CA SER A 17 44.93 -15.59 42.71
C SER A 17 44.87 -17.04 43.20
N VAL A 18 43.98 -17.32 44.16
CA VAL A 18 43.76 -18.65 44.72
C VAL A 18 42.50 -19.25 44.08
N PRO A 19 42.60 -20.37 43.34
CA PRO A 19 41.43 -21.04 42.81
C PRO A 19 40.62 -21.64 43.95
N LEU A 20 39.42 -21.07 44.16
CA LEU A 20 38.44 -21.65 45.05
C LEU A 20 37.72 -22.80 44.33
N GLY A 21 37.37 -23.86 45.06
CA GLY A 21 36.74 -25.03 44.46
C GLY A 21 35.26 -24.80 44.13
N SER A 22 34.40 -25.74 44.50
CA SER A 22 33.00 -25.74 44.04
C SER A 22 32.23 -24.46 44.44
N VAL A 23 31.16 -24.15 43.71
CA VAL A 23 30.26 -23.01 44.01
C VAL A 23 29.84 -22.99 45.49
N LYS A 24 29.57 -24.16 46.10
CA LYS A 24 29.21 -24.28 47.51
C LYS A 24 30.37 -23.91 48.47
N GLN A 25 31.62 -24.22 48.11
CA GLN A 25 32.80 -23.76 48.87
C GLN A 25 32.95 -22.24 48.78
N ARG A 26 32.72 -21.67 47.59
CA ARG A 26 32.78 -20.22 47.36
C ARG A 26 31.68 -19.49 48.15
N LEU A 27 30.45 -19.99 48.13
CA LEU A 27 29.32 -19.48 48.93
C LEU A 27 29.58 -19.55 50.45
N LEU A 28 30.15 -20.66 50.92
CA LEU A 28 30.54 -20.80 52.33
C LEU A 28 31.57 -19.76 52.76
N LEU A 29 32.62 -19.57 51.96
CA LEU A 29 33.64 -18.58 52.27
C LEU A 29 33.08 -17.15 52.22
N ALA A 30 32.28 -16.82 51.21
CA ALA A 30 31.63 -15.52 51.09
C ALA A 30 30.70 -15.23 52.28
N THR A 31 29.95 -16.23 52.74
CA THR A 31 29.08 -16.13 53.93
C THR A 31 29.87 -15.78 55.19
N LEU A 32 30.99 -16.46 55.42
CA LEU A 32 31.87 -16.18 56.55
C LEU A 32 32.59 -14.83 56.42
N LEU A 33 32.92 -14.39 55.21
CA LEU A 33 33.55 -13.09 54.97
C LEU A 33 32.59 -11.91 55.15
N LEU A 34 31.28 -12.12 55.02
CA LEU A 34 30.28 -11.09 55.35
C LEU A 34 30.00 -10.99 56.86
N ARG A 35 30.42 -11.98 57.67
CA ARG A 35 30.50 -11.90 59.14
C ARG A 35 31.88 -12.32 59.64
N PRO A 36 32.92 -11.54 59.35
CA PRO A 36 34.27 -11.88 59.75
C PRO A 36 34.37 -11.89 61.27
N ASN A 37 35.26 -12.72 61.81
CA ASN A 37 35.57 -12.76 63.24
C ASN A 37 34.37 -13.12 64.16
N GLU A 38 33.26 -13.58 63.59
CA GLU A 38 32.08 -14.08 64.32
C GLU A 38 31.86 -15.57 64.07
N VAL A 39 31.23 -16.25 65.03
CA VAL A 39 30.82 -17.66 64.88
C VAL A 39 29.51 -17.72 64.10
N VAL A 40 29.51 -18.36 62.93
CA VAL A 40 28.31 -18.64 62.14
C VAL A 40 27.89 -20.09 62.36
N GLY A 41 26.69 -20.30 62.90
CA GLY A 41 26.18 -21.61 63.29
C GLY A 41 25.99 -22.55 62.09
N THR A 42 26.12 -23.87 62.31
CA THR A 42 26.01 -24.87 61.24
C THR A 42 24.66 -24.79 60.52
N ASN A 43 23.55 -24.62 61.24
CA ASN A 43 22.20 -24.50 60.64
C ASN A 43 22.05 -23.22 59.81
N GLU A 44 22.70 -22.12 60.21
CA GLU A 44 22.67 -20.86 59.45
C GLU A 44 23.50 -21.02 58.15
N LEU A 45 24.64 -21.71 58.23
CA LEU A 45 25.46 -22.03 57.07
C LEU A 45 24.76 -22.99 56.11
N THR A 46 24.05 -24.01 56.61
CA THR A 46 23.29 -24.90 55.71
C THR A 46 22.16 -24.14 55.02
N ALA A 47 21.39 -23.34 55.77
CA ALA A 47 20.33 -22.52 55.20
C ALA A 47 20.85 -21.54 54.14
N MET A 48 22.02 -20.91 54.34
CA MET A 48 22.61 -20.00 53.34
C MET A 48 23.17 -20.71 52.11
N LEU A 49 23.69 -21.93 52.26
CA LEU A 49 24.24 -22.68 51.13
C LEU A 49 23.16 -23.33 50.28
N TRP A 50 22.13 -23.92 50.90
CA TRP A 50 21.13 -24.76 50.22
C TRP A 50 19.73 -24.16 50.13
N GLY A 51 19.38 -23.15 50.94
CA GLY A 51 18.03 -22.60 50.97
C GLY A 51 17.00 -23.66 51.40
N ASP A 52 15.87 -23.73 50.70
CA ASP A 52 14.79 -24.70 50.97
C ASP A 52 15.13 -26.13 50.50
N GLU A 53 16.24 -26.31 49.77
CA GLU A 53 16.69 -27.60 49.21
C GLU A 53 17.81 -28.24 50.06
N GLU A 54 17.68 -28.22 51.38
CA GLU A 54 18.69 -28.77 52.30
C GLU A 54 18.71 -30.31 52.28
N PRO A 55 19.80 -30.98 51.86
CA PRO A 55 19.90 -32.42 51.89
C PRO A 55 20.19 -32.93 53.31
N ALA A 56 19.73 -34.15 53.65
CA ALA A 56 20.02 -34.79 54.95
C ALA A 56 21.53 -34.92 55.26
N SER A 57 22.40 -34.81 54.25
CA SER A 57 23.86 -34.84 54.37
C SER A 57 24.53 -33.45 54.49
N ALA A 58 23.77 -32.36 54.61
CA ALA A 58 24.28 -30.98 54.58
C ALA A 58 25.39 -30.71 55.61
N ALA A 59 25.21 -31.16 56.87
CA ALA A 59 26.22 -31.00 57.92
C ALA A 59 27.53 -31.76 57.63
N ALA A 60 27.45 -32.93 57.00
CA ALA A 60 28.64 -33.69 56.57
C ALA A 60 29.34 -32.99 55.39
N ASN A 61 28.57 -32.47 54.44
CA ASN A 61 29.09 -31.71 53.30
C ASN A 61 29.78 -30.41 53.72
N LEU A 62 29.27 -29.71 54.74
CA LEU A 62 29.91 -28.52 55.30
C LEU A 62 31.34 -28.80 55.80
N ARG A 63 31.54 -29.90 56.53
CA ARG A 63 32.89 -30.31 57.00
C ARG A 63 33.83 -30.56 55.81
N THR A 64 33.32 -31.18 54.75
CA THR A 64 34.07 -31.42 53.50
C THR A 64 34.43 -30.11 52.81
N TYR A 65 33.50 -29.15 52.75
CA TYR A 65 33.75 -27.84 52.15
C TYR A 65 34.75 -27.01 52.96
N VAL A 66 34.65 -26.99 54.29
CA VAL A 66 35.64 -26.33 55.16
C VAL A 66 37.02 -26.96 54.99
N ARG A 67 37.13 -28.29 54.97
CA ARG A 67 38.41 -28.98 54.73
C ARG A 67 39.00 -28.61 53.37
N GLY A 68 38.16 -28.53 52.33
CA GLY A 68 38.57 -28.09 51.01
C GLY A 68 39.08 -26.66 50.99
N LEU A 69 38.36 -25.73 51.62
CA LEU A 69 38.76 -24.32 51.74
C LEU A 69 40.08 -24.15 52.50
N ARG A 70 40.28 -24.85 53.62
CA ARG A 70 41.56 -24.81 54.38
C ARG A 70 42.73 -25.29 53.54
N ARG A 71 42.52 -26.29 52.66
CA ARG A 71 43.56 -26.79 51.75
C ARG A 71 43.85 -25.80 50.61
N SER A 72 42.80 -25.29 49.95
CA SER A 72 42.93 -24.34 48.84
C SER A 72 43.60 -23.04 49.29
N LEU A 73 43.17 -22.47 50.42
CA LEU A 73 43.75 -21.25 50.97
C LEU A 73 45.16 -21.49 51.56
N GLY A 74 45.45 -22.70 52.00
CA GLY A 74 46.75 -23.10 52.55
C GLY A 74 47.85 -23.38 51.54
N GLY A 75 47.58 -23.38 50.23
CA GLY A 75 48.60 -23.57 49.20
C GLY A 75 49.29 -24.94 49.28
N GLY A 76 48.56 -25.96 49.74
CA GLY A 76 49.08 -27.32 49.97
C GLY A 76 49.26 -27.69 51.44
N ALA A 77 49.46 -26.71 52.33
CA ALA A 77 49.39 -26.90 53.79
C ALA A 77 47.95 -26.68 54.31
N THR A 78 47.67 -27.07 55.56
CA THR A 78 46.36 -26.77 56.17
C THR A 78 46.37 -25.32 56.68
N TRP A 79 45.50 -24.47 56.15
CA TRP A 79 45.32 -23.10 56.64
C TRP A 79 44.29 -23.05 57.78
N ASP A 80 44.69 -22.50 58.92
CA ASP A 80 43.87 -22.50 60.14
C ASP A 80 42.99 -21.25 60.30
N GLY A 81 42.84 -20.42 59.26
CA GLY A 81 42.04 -19.19 59.32
C GLY A 81 40.53 -19.42 59.44
N ILE A 82 40.01 -20.61 59.08
CA ILE A 82 38.65 -21.04 59.43
C ILE A 82 38.74 -21.99 60.61
N THR A 83 38.17 -21.62 61.75
CA THR A 83 38.15 -22.42 62.99
C THR A 83 36.75 -22.92 63.30
N ALA A 84 36.63 -24.10 63.92
CA ALA A 84 35.36 -24.60 64.43
C ALA A 84 35.17 -24.07 65.86
N ALA A 85 34.04 -23.42 66.12
CA ALA A 85 33.73 -22.82 67.42
C ALA A 85 32.21 -22.80 67.63
N GLY A 86 31.73 -23.06 68.85
CA GLY A 86 30.32 -22.85 69.24
C GLY A 86 29.26 -23.54 68.37
N GLY A 87 29.51 -24.75 67.83
CA GLY A 87 28.58 -25.44 66.94
C GLY A 87 28.51 -24.89 65.51
N GLY A 88 29.50 -24.09 65.11
CA GLY A 88 29.61 -23.49 63.79
C GLY A 88 31.07 -23.26 63.35
N TYR A 89 31.25 -22.33 62.43
CA TYR A 89 32.56 -21.96 61.90
C TYR A 89 32.78 -20.44 62.01
N LEU A 90 34.04 -20.07 62.27
CA LEU A 90 34.49 -18.68 62.34
C LEU A 90 35.67 -18.50 61.38
N LEU A 91 35.65 -17.44 60.59
CA LEU A 91 36.76 -17.02 59.73
C LEU A 91 37.46 -15.83 60.38
N ARG A 92 38.76 -15.97 60.67
CA ARG A 92 39.59 -14.86 61.14
C ARG A 92 40.06 -14.04 59.95
N VAL A 93 39.78 -12.73 60.01
CA VAL A 93 40.12 -11.77 58.96
C VAL A 93 40.78 -10.57 59.64
N GLY A 94 41.98 -10.20 59.17
CA GLY A 94 42.71 -9.03 59.63
C GLY A 94 42.13 -7.71 59.07
N PRO A 95 42.55 -6.56 59.61
CA PRO A 95 42.22 -5.26 59.03
C PRO A 95 42.75 -5.19 57.59
N ASP A 96 41.99 -4.54 56.70
CA ASP A 96 42.32 -4.33 55.29
C ASP A 96 42.47 -5.60 54.42
N GLU A 97 42.17 -6.77 54.98
CA GLU A 97 42.19 -8.02 54.21
C GLU A 97 40.97 -8.14 53.29
N ARG A 98 39.87 -7.41 53.53
CA ARG A 98 38.72 -7.33 52.62
C ARG A 98 38.71 -5.99 51.91
N ASP A 99 38.42 -6.00 50.61
CA ASP A 99 38.14 -4.77 49.87
C ASP A 99 36.96 -3.97 50.44
N LEU A 100 36.00 -4.64 51.09
CA LEU A 100 34.93 -4.00 51.86
C LEU A 100 35.46 -3.16 53.05
N ASP A 101 36.49 -3.63 53.75
CA ASP A 101 37.10 -2.88 54.87
C ASP A 101 37.81 -1.62 54.35
N LEU A 102 38.53 -1.77 53.23
CA LEU A 102 39.19 -0.65 52.54
C LEU A 102 38.18 0.40 52.05
N PHE A 103 37.03 -0.05 51.54
CA PHE A 103 35.92 0.81 51.13
C PHE A 103 35.35 1.58 52.31
N ASP A 104 35.00 0.91 53.40
CA ASP A 104 34.42 1.54 54.59
C ASP A 104 35.41 2.56 55.21
N ALA A 105 36.71 2.24 55.24
CA ALA A 105 37.75 3.12 55.75
C ALA A 105 37.98 4.36 54.87
N ALA A 106 38.01 4.21 53.54
CA ALA A 106 38.13 5.33 52.60
C ALA A 106 36.89 6.24 52.64
N ALA A 107 35.69 5.65 52.71
CA ALA A 107 34.45 6.41 52.87
C ALA A 107 34.41 7.22 54.17
N ALA A 108 34.91 6.65 55.28
CA ALA A 108 35.01 7.35 56.55
C ALA A 108 35.98 8.55 56.48
N ARG A 109 37.19 8.35 55.92
CA ARG A 109 38.17 9.43 55.72
C ARG A 109 37.63 10.54 54.80
N GLY A 110 36.89 10.17 53.75
CA GLY A 110 36.21 11.11 52.86
C GLY A 110 35.19 11.99 53.59
N ARG A 111 34.35 11.39 54.44
CA ARG A 111 33.39 12.14 55.28
C ARG A 111 34.07 13.02 56.32
N GLU A 112 35.14 12.55 56.95
CA GLU A 112 35.94 13.34 57.90
C GLU A 112 36.58 14.55 57.21
N ALA A 113 37.13 14.37 56.01
CA ALA A 113 37.69 15.45 55.20
C ALA A 113 36.61 16.47 54.79
N PHE A 114 35.42 16.00 54.39
CA PHE A 114 34.30 16.89 54.07
C PHE A 114 33.86 17.72 55.29
N ALA A 115 33.76 17.09 56.47
CA ALA A 115 33.44 17.78 57.72
C ALA A 115 34.52 18.81 58.12
N ALA A 116 35.78 18.58 57.75
CA ALA A 116 36.89 19.51 57.92
C ALA A 116 37.00 20.57 56.81
N SER A 117 36.07 20.60 55.84
CA SER A 117 36.09 21.48 54.65
C SER A 117 37.30 21.29 53.73
N ASP A 118 37.97 20.14 53.79
CA ASP A 118 39.05 19.74 52.88
C ASP A 118 38.44 18.98 51.67
N LEU A 119 37.87 19.75 50.74
CA LEU A 119 37.04 19.21 49.66
C LEU A 119 37.83 18.36 48.65
N ASP A 120 39.07 18.74 48.33
CA ASP A 120 39.94 17.98 47.41
C ASP A 120 40.29 16.61 47.99
N ARG A 121 40.60 16.55 49.29
CA ARG A 121 40.85 15.29 49.98
C ARG A 121 39.59 14.44 50.11
N ALA A 122 38.44 15.08 50.36
CA ALA A 122 37.16 14.39 50.42
C ALA A 122 36.80 13.73 49.08
N GLU A 123 36.99 14.43 47.96
CA GLU A 123 36.77 13.89 46.62
C GLU A 123 37.69 12.70 46.35
N ALA A 124 38.99 12.85 46.63
CA ALA A 124 39.97 11.80 46.37
C ALA A 124 39.68 10.52 47.15
N GLU A 125 39.33 10.62 48.44
CA GLU A 125 39.04 9.44 49.29
C GLU A 125 37.71 8.76 48.93
N LEU A 126 36.66 9.54 48.61
CA LEU A 126 35.37 8.98 48.18
C LEU A 126 35.46 8.37 46.77
N SER A 127 36.20 9.00 45.85
CA SER A 127 36.49 8.46 44.51
C SER A 127 37.29 7.16 44.62
N ALA A 128 38.31 7.12 45.49
CA ALA A 128 39.08 5.91 45.77
C ALA A 128 38.20 4.79 46.36
N ALA A 129 37.27 5.11 47.25
CA ALA A 129 36.30 4.15 47.79
C ALA A 129 35.43 3.55 46.67
N LEU A 130 34.83 4.39 45.82
CA LEU A 130 34.00 3.94 44.71
C LEU A 130 34.80 3.13 43.66
N GLY A 131 36.08 3.48 43.45
CA GLY A 131 37.00 2.77 42.57
C GLY A 131 37.33 1.33 42.99
N LEU A 132 37.05 0.94 44.25
CA LEU A 132 37.21 -0.45 44.71
C LEU A 132 36.14 -1.40 44.13
N TRP A 133 35.04 -0.86 43.61
CA TRP A 133 33.92 -1.63 43.08
C TRP A 133 34.15 -2.05 41.63
N ARG A 134 33.95 -3.35 41.35
CA ARG A 134 34.16 -3.98 40.03
C ARG A 134 32.86 -4.55 39.44
N GLY A 135 31.71 -4.10 39.93
CA GLY A 135 30.38 -4.60 39.57
C GLY A 135 29.50 -4.83 40.79
N ALA A 136 28.44 -5.63 40.64
CA ALA A 136 27.62 -6.09 41.76
C ALA A 136 28.45 -7.02 42.68
N PRO A 137 28.36 -6.90 44.02
CA PRO A 137 29.12 -7.75 44.92
C PRO A 137 28.77 -9.23 44.74
N LEU A 138 29.79 -10.08 44.68
CA LEU A 138 29.66 -11.53 44.52
C LEU A 138 28.84 -11.94 43.27
N SER A 139 28.91 -11.15 42.19
CA SER A 139 28.07 -11.31 40.99
C SER A 139 28.18 -12.66 40.29
N ASP A 140 29.24 -13.43 40.55
CA ASP A 140 29.48 -14.74 39.96
C ASP A 140 29.04 -15.91 40.87
N LEU A 141 28.34 -15.61 41.97
CA LEU A 141 27.76 -16.59 42.88
C LEU A 141 26.23 -16.55 42.82
N PRO A 142 25.55 -17.70 42.90
CA PRO A 142 24.08 -17.76 42.96
C PRO A 142 23.60 -17.40 44.38
N LEU A 143 23.45 -16.10 44.64
CA LEU A 143 23.01 -15.57 45.93
C LEU A 143 21.52 -15.91 46.15
N ARG A 144 21.21 -16.64 47.23
CA ARG A 144 19.82 -16.96 47.63
C ARG A 144 19.54 -16.41 49.05
N SER A 145 18.27 -16.17 49.33
CA SER A 145 17.71 -15.91 50.67
C SER A 145 18.49 -14.88 51.51
N THR A 146 18.96 -15.26 52.71
CA THR A 146 19.58 -14.38 53.71
C THR A 146 20.90 -13.75 53.23
N LEU A 147 21.63 -14.44 52.36
CA LEU A 147 22.90 -13.96 51.82
C LEU A 147 22.68 -12.80 50.83
N ALA A 148 21.65 -12.91 49.99
CA ALA A 148 21.25 -11.83 49.07
C ALA A 148 20.89 -10.55 49.84
N ARG A 149 20.18 -10.66 50.96
CA ARG A 149 19.86 -9.50 51.83
C ARG A 149 21.12 -8.83 52.41
N ARG A 150 22.13 -9.61 52.80
CA ARG A 150 23.40 -9.05 53.30
C ARG A 150 24.21 -8.38 52.19
N VAL A 151 24.16 -8.92 50.97
CA VAL A 151 24.77 -8.27 49.79
C VAL A 151 24.04 -6.96 49.46
N ALA A 152 22.71 -6.92 49.53
CA ALA A 152 21.94 -5.70 49.36
C ALA A 152 22.33 -4.61 50.39
N GLN A 153 22.61 -4.98 51.65
CA GLN A 153 23.12 -4.03 52.66
C GLN A 153 24.50 -3.46 52.31
N VAL A 154 25.35 -4.22 51.58
CA VAL A 154 26.64 -3.74 51.10
C VAL A 154 26.44 -2.80 49.92
N GLU A 155 25.54 -3.13 48.99
CA GLU A 155 25.16 -2.24 47.89
C GLU A 155 24.59 -0.91 48.39
N GLU A 156 23.75 -0.93 49.44
CA GLU A 156 23.22 0.29 50.07
C GLU A 156 24.33 1.22 50.56
N ARG A 157 25.42 0.68 51.13
CA ARG A 157 26.57 1.49 51.53
C ARG A 157 27.24 2.16 50.34
N ARG A 158 27.31 1.50 49.17
CA ARG A 158 27.80 2.12 47.93
C ARG A 158 26.94 3.31 47.55
N LEU A 159 25.63 3.15 47.59
CA LEU A 159 24.69 4.19 47.21
C LEU A 159 24.82 5.41 48.13
N LEU A 160 25.08 5.22 49.43
CA LEU A 160 25.36 6.31 50.35
C LEU A 160 26.66 7.04 50.00
N VAL A 161 27.72 6.32 49.64
CA VAL A 161 29.00 6.93 49.23
C VAL A 161 28.89 7.65 47.88
N GLU A 162 28.07 7.17 46.94
CA GLU A 162 27.77 7.89 45.69
C GLU A 162 27.06 9.23 45.96
N GLU A 163 26.12 9.27 46.93
CA GLU A 163 25.49 10.53 47.36
C GLU A 163 26.47 11.45 48.09
N ASP A 164 27.32 10.92 48.98
CA ASP A 164 28.35 11.70 49.67
C ASP A 164 29.35 12.29 48.65
N TYR A 165 29.74 11.52 47.62
CA TYR A 165 30.59 11.98 46.53
C TYR A 165 29.93 13.10 45.71
N ALA A 166 28.66 12.92 45.35
CA ALA A 166 27.89 13.94 44.62
C ALA A 166 27.83 15.26 45.41
N GLU A 167 27.67 15.20 46.74
CA GLU A 167 27.66 16.39 47.59
C GLU A 167 29.01 17.12 47.59
N VAL A 168 30.12 16.39 47.70
CA VAL A 168 31.48 16.96 47.65
C VAL A 168 31.75 17.62 46.30
N VAL A 169 31.42 16.96 45.18
CA VAL A 169 31.68 17.51 43.84
C VAL A 169 30.78 18.73 43.54
N LEU A 170 29.54 18.74 44.05
CA LEU A 170 28.71 19.94 44.00
C LEU A 170 29.33 21.09 44.82
N ALA A 171 29.93 20.81 45.98
CA ALA A 171 30.63 21.81 46.80
C ALA A 171 31.93 22.32 46.14
N LEU A 172 32.64 21.48 45.38
CA LEU A 172 33.81 21.85 44.58
C LEU A 172 33.50 22.72 43.35
N GLY A 173 32.21 22.90 43.03
CA GLY A 173 31.80 23.70 41.87
C GLY A 173 31.93 22.97 40.53
N ALA A 174 31.89 21.63 40.52
CA ALA A 174 31.88 20.81 39.29
C ALA A 174 30.52 20.11 39.05
N PRO A 175 29.39 20.86 38.97
CA PRO A 175 28.05 20.28 38.92
C PRO A 175 27.74 19.44 37.67
N ALA A 176 28.44 19.66 36.54
CA ALA A 176 28.23 18.90 35.31
C ALA A 176 28.59 17.40 35.45
N ASP A 177 29.68 17.10 36.15
CA ASP A 177 30.15 15.72 36.35
C ASP A 177 29.19 14.92 37.24
N VAL A 178 28.51 15.60 38.17
CA VAL A 178 27.53 15.00 39.09
C VAL A 178 26.21 14.66 38.39
N VAL A 179 25.73 15.51 37.47
CA VAL A 179 24.45 15.31 36.79
C VAL A 179 24.39 13.98 36.04
N HIS A 180 25.44 13.62 35.29
CA HIS A 180 25.47 12.37 34.54
C HIS A 180 25.47 11.16 35.47
N ARG A 181 26.25 11.23 36.56
CA ARG A 181 26.39 10.17 37.56
C ARG A 181 25.08 9.91 38.31
N LEU A 182 24.39 10.97 38.72
CA LEU A 182 23.13 10.87 39.45
C LEU A 182 21.97 10.36 38.58
N ARG A 183 21.89 10.73 37.30
CA ARG A 183 20.87 10.17 36.38
C ARG A 183 20.97 8.64 36.30
N GLY A 184 22.18 8.11 36.07
CA GLY A 184 22.40 6.66 36.04
C GLY A 184 22.22 5.95 37.39
N LEU A 185 22.28 6.67 38.52
CA LEU A 185 21.94 6.14 39.84
C LEU A 185 20.42 6.06 40.02
N LEU A 186 19.71 7.14 39.68
CA LEU A 186 18.27 7.28 39.86
C LEU A 186 17.44 6.39 38.92
N GLU A 187 17.95 6.04 37.74
CA GLU A 187 17.34 5.01 36.88
C GLU A 187 17.24 3.64 37.57
N ARG A 188 18.23 3.29 38.41
CA ARG A 188 18.32 1.99 39.10
C ARG A 188 17.74 2.03 40.52
N HIS A 189 17.76 3.20 41.15
CA HIS A 189 17.34 3.40 42.53
C HIS A 189 16.48 4.67 42.65
N PRO A 190 15.28 4.69 42.04
CA PRO A 190 14.50 5.91 41.89
C PRO A 190 13.87 6.42 43.20
N LEU A 191 13.87 5.63 44.27
CA LEU A 191 13.35 6.01 45.59
C LEU A 191 14.32 6.88 46.42
N ARG A 192 15.52 7.18 45.90
CA ARG A 192 16.58 7.90 46.63
C ARG A 192 16.36 9.42 46.55
N GLN A 193 15.57 9.93 47.51
CA GLN A 193 15.18 11.35 47.52
C GLN A 193 16.36 12.34 47.67
N ARG A 194 17.43 11.96 48.39
CA ARG A 194 18.66 12.78 48.51
C ARG A 194 19.38 12.92 47.16
N ALA A 195 19.52 11.84 46.39
CA ALA A 195 20.05 11.88 45.04
C ALA A 195 19.20 12.73 44.07
N TRP A 196 17.86 12.70 44.18
CA TRP A 196 17.00 13.60 43.42
C TRP A 196 17.27 15.07 43.76
N GLY A 197 17.41 15.42 45.04
CA GLY A 197 17.74 16.78 45.46
C GLY A 197 19.11 17.23 44.95
N GLN A 198 20.12 16.37 44.99
CA GLN A 198 21.46 16.67 44.45
C GLN A 198 21.43 16.86 42.92
N LEU A 199 20.61 16.09 42.19
CA LEU A 199 20.42 16.27 40.75
C LEU A 199 19.75 17.63 40.45
N MET A 200 18.72 18.00 41.23
CA MET A 200 18.06 19.31 41.12
C MET A 200 19.05 20.47 41.34
N VAL A 201 19.92 20.38 42.36
CA VAL A 201 20.97 21.39 42.62
C VAL A 201 22.00 21.43 41.47
N GLY A 202 22.45 20.27 40.99
CA GLY A 202 23.41 20.18 39.89
C GLY A 202 22.88 20.80 38.60
N LEU A 203 21.65 20.46 38.20
CA LEU A 203 20.97 21.00 37.04
C LEU A 203 20.77 22.52 37.17
N TYR A 204 20.34 22.99 38.34
CA TYR A 204 20.20 24.43 38.60
C TYR A 204 21.54 25.18 38.46
N ARG A 205 22.64 24.64 39.02
CA ARG A 205 23.96 25.27 38.98
C ARG A 205 24.62 25.29 37.60
N ILE A 206 24.25 24.39 36.69
CA ILE A 206 24.66 24.46 35.26
C ILE A 206 23.70 25.30 34.39
N GLY A 207 22.70 25.94 35.00
CA GLY A 207 21.72 26.79 34.31
C GLY A 207 20.50 26.07 33.74
N ASP A 208 20.34 24.77 33.98
CA ASP A 208 19.17 23.98 33.56
C ASP A 208 18.07 24.00 34.62
N VAL A 209 17.44 25.16 34.78
CA VAL A 209 16.33 25.37 35.74
C VAL A 209 15.13 24.50 35.39
N ALA A 210 14.82 24.35 34.10
CA ALA A 210 13.71 23.53 33.64
C ALA A 210 13.93 22.05 33.96
N GLY A 211 15.14 21.52 33.71
CA GLY A 211 15.52 20.17 34.07
C GLY A 211 15.52 19.94 35.58
N ALA A 212 15.89 20.94 36.38
CA ALA A 212 15.81 20.85 37.84
C ALA A 212 14.35 20.75 38.34
N LEU A 213 13.43 21.54 37.78
CA LEU A 213 12.01 21.44 38.13
C LEU A 213 11.38 20.14 37.61
N ASP A 214 11.85 19.63 36.47
CA ASP A 214 11.38 18.37 35.93
C ASP A 214 11.84 17.17 36.76
N ALA A 215 13.08 17.18 37.25
CA ALA A 215 13.59 16.18 38.18
C ALA A 215 12.73 16.09 39.46
N PHE A 216 12.21 17.21 39.98
CA PHE A 216 11.24 17.18 41.08
C PHE A 216 9.93 16.49 40.70
N ARG A 217 9.39 16.77 39.51
CA ARG A 217 8.14 16.15 39.03
C ARG A 217 8.31 14.65 38.86
N GLN A 218 9.44 14.21 38.31
CA GLN A 218 9.79 12.79 38.17
C GLN A 218 9.93 12.14 39.55
N ALA A 219 10.67 12.76 40.47
CA ALA A 219 10.79 12.27 41.85
C ALA A 219 9.42 12.09 42.53
N ARG A 220 8.55 13.09 42.40
CA ARG A 220 7.18 13.06 42.95
C ARG A 220 6.33 11.95 42.36
N GLN A 221 6.37 11.80 41.03
CA GLN A 221 5.62 10.76 40.35
C GLN A 221 6.10 9.37 40.79
N THR A 222 7.42 9.14 40.79
CA THR A 222 7.96 7.82 41.15
C THR A 222 7.70 7.46 42.61
N LEU A 223 7.83 8.41 43.55
CA LEU A 223 7.52 8.16 44.95
C LEU A 223 6.03 7.85 45.17
N ALA A 224 5.15 8.56 44.46
CA ALA A 224 3.72 8.30 44.49
C ALA A 224 3.38 6.90 43.92
N ASP A 225 3.99 6.53 42.80
CA ASP A 225 3.71 5.26 42.11
C ASP A 225 4.27 4.05 42.89
N GLU A 226 5.48 4.14 43.43
CA GLU A 226 6.15 2.99 44.06
C GLU A 226 5.88 2.86 45.57
N THR A 227 5.60 3.96 46.27
CA THR A 227 5.42 3.95 47.74
C THR A 227 4.12 4.59 48.23
N GLY A 228 3.41 5.32 47.36
CA GLY A 228 2.21 6.07 47.74
C GLY A 228 2.49 7.28 48.64
N LEU A 229 3.75 7.69 48.76
CA LEU A 229 4.19 8.80 49.61
C LEU A 229 4.52 10.04 48.78
N ASP A 230 4.24 11.23 49.32
CA ASP A 230 4.71 12.49 48.75
C ASP A 230 6.23 12.70 49.01
N PRO A 231 6.91 13.54 48.23
CA PRO A 231 8.31 13.92 48.46
C PRO A 231 8.56 14.47 49.86
N ALA A 232 9.74 14.19 50.39
CA ALA A 232 10.19 14.70 51.68
C ALA A 232 10.23 16.24 51.70
N PRO A 233 9.98 16.88 52.86
CA PRO A 233 9.92 18.34 52.97
C PRO A 233 11.16 19.07 52.42
N GLU A 234 12.33 18.44 52.51
CA GLU A 234 13.60 18.97 52.00
C GLU A 234 13.57 19.12 50.47
N LEU A 235 12.98 18.15 49.77
CA LEU A 235 12.87 18.15 48.31
C LEU A 235 11.83 19.17 47.82
N VAL A 236 10.72 19.30 48.57
CA VAL A 236 9.68 20.32 48.32
C VAL A 236 10.23 21.74 48.55
N THR A 237 11.02 21.93 49.62
CA THR A 237 11.67 23.21 49.92
C THR A 237 12.66 23.58 48.82
N LEU A 238 13.46 22.61 48.35
CA LEU A 238 14.39 22.84 47.25
C LEU A 238 13.68 23.21 45.94
N TYR A 239 12.54 22.59 45.64
CA TYR A 239 11.69 23.00 44.51
C TYR A 239 11.24 24.46 44.64
N ASP A 240 10.77 24.88 45.82
CA ASP A 240 10.38 26.27 46.09
C ASP A 240 11.55 27.24 45.92
N ASP A 241 12.73 26.89 46.46
CA ASP A 241 13.92 27.74 46.39
C ASP A 241 14.43 27.90 44.95
N ILE A 242 14.36 26.83 44.13
CA ILE A 242 14.70 26.86 42.70
C ILE A 242 13.67 27.66 41.90
N LEU A 243 12.38 27.45 42.16
CA LEU A 243 11.29 28.16 41.49
C LEU A 243 11.37 29.68 41.70
N HIS A 244 11.81 30.11 42.89
CA HIS A 244 11.93 31.52 43.25
C HIS A 244 13.36 32.08 43.17
N HIS A 245 14.31 31.33 42.58
CA HIS A 245 15.71 31.74 42.40
C HIS A 245 16.38 32.29 43.67
N ARG A 246 16.21 31.62 44.82
CA ARG A 246 16.72 32.18 46.08
C ARG A 246 18.25 32.27 46.10
N PRO A 247 18.83 33.38 46.60
CA PRO A 247 20.25 33.70 46.43
C PRO A 247 21.23 32.70 47.07
N GLY A 248 20.79 31.87 48.03
CA GLY A 248 21.62 30.85 48.68
C GLY A 248 21.97 29.63 47.80
N LEU A 249 21.21 29.36 46.73
CA LEU A 249 21.43 28.21 45.84
C LEU A 249 22.58 28.43 44.83
N ALA A 250 22.86 29.70 44.53
CA ALA A 250 23.85 30.15 43.55
C ALA A 250 25.27 30.32 44.15
N ALA A 251 25.56 29.73 45.32
CA ALA A 251 26.81 29.94 46.04
C ALA A 251 28.06 29.73 45.15
N GLN A 252 28.91 30.76 45.21
CA GLN A 252 30.04 31.08 44.36
C GLN A 252 31.13 30.01 44.40
N ALA A 253 31.67 29.65 43.23
CA ALA A 253 32.96 28.98 43.15
C ALA A 253 34.05 29.89 43.78
N PRO A 254 34.96 29.35 44.62
CA PRO A 254 36.12 30.11 45.05
C PRO A 254 36.98 30.50 43.83
N PRO A 255 37.65 31.67 43.82
CA PRO A 255 38.52 32.06 42.73
C PRO A 255 39.77 31.16 42.73
N GLY A 256 39.81 30.19 41.81
CA GLY A 256 41.00 29.39 41.54
C GLY A 256 42.10 30.22 40.86
N PRO A 257 43.39 29.94 41.11
CA PRO A 257 44.50 30.74 40.60
C PRO A 257 44.65 30.62 39.07
N ASP A 258 45.05 31.73 38.46
CA ASP A 258 45.29 31.96 37.03
C ASP A 258 45.77 30.72 36.27
N ARG A 259 44.91 30.19 35.39
CA ARG A 259 45.33 29.37 34.25
C ARG A 259 45.21 30.21 32.98
N PRO A 260 46.28 30.31 32.17
CA PRO A 260 46.28 31.16 30.99
C PRO A 260 45.25 30.68 29.98
N ALA A 261 44.54 31.64 29.39
CA ALA A 261 43.49 31.43 28.41
C ALA A 261 43.97 30.57 27.23
N PRO A 262 43.17 29.60 26.73
CA PRO A 262 43.34 29.14 25.38
C PRO A 262 42.88 30.27 24.44
N ASP A 263 43.87 30.91 23.83
CA ASP A 263 43.72 31.68 22.60
C ASP A 263 43.10 30.76 21.54
N THR A 264 41.80 30.88 21.35
CA THR A 264 41.09 30.89 20.05
C THR A 264 39.59 30.94 20.35
N ALA A 265 39.02 32.14 20.21
CA ALA A 265 37.61 32.25 19.89
C ALA A 265 37.40 31.58 18.52
N VAL A 266 37.06 30.30 18.50
CA VAL A 266 36.39 29.70 17.36
C VAL A 266 34.94 30.14 17.49
N GLU A 267 34.53 31.13 16.70
CA GLU A 267 33.11 31.41 16.46
C GLU A 267 32.38 30.09 16.19
N PRO A 268 31.22 29.80 16.78
CA PRO A 268 30.47 28.61 16.43
C PRO A 268 30.11 28.73 14.94
N LEU A 269 30.81 27.96 14.10
CA LEU A 269 30.46 27.75 12.70
C LEU A 269 28.98 27.33 12.70
N ILE A 270 28.10 28.22 12.22
CA ILE A 270 26.71 27.88 11.95
C ILE A 270 26.77 26.77 10.90
N GLN A 271 26.60 25.51 11.31
CA GLN A 271 26.56 24.39 10.37
C GLN A 271 25.29 24.55 9.55
N ARG A 272 25.48 24.87 8.27
CA ARG A 272 24.46 24.85 7.22
C ARG A 272 24.44 23.43 6.63
N PRO A 273 23.45 22.59 6.96
CA PRO A 273 23.41 21.22 6.46
C PRO A 273 23.11 21.21 4.96
N GLU A 274 23.85 20.42 4.17
CA GLU A 274 23.62 20.22 2.74
C GLU A 274 23.51 18.72 2.46
N GLN A 275 22.42 18.09 2.94
CA GLN A 275 22.31 16.63 3.03
C GLN A 275 21.63 15.97 1.82
N LEU A 276 21.25 16.73 0.80
CA LEU A 276 20.50 16.19 -0.34
C LEU A 276 21.33 15.13 -1.09
N PRO A 277 20.82 13.89 -1.22
CA PRO A 277 21.43 12.88 -2.08
C PRO A 277 21.50 13.35 -3.53
N ARG A 278 22.34 12.70 -4.33
CA ARG A 278 22.48 13.02 -5.76
C ARG A 278 21.11 12.92 -6.47
N ALA A 279 20.73 13.99 -7.16
CA ALA A 279 19.57 13.97 -8.05
C ALA A 279 19.78 13.05 -9.26
N VAL A 280 18.68 12.56 -9.83
CA VAL A 280 18.71 11.79 -11.09
C VAL A 280 19.21 12.72 -12.21
N PRO A 281 20.36 12.43 -12.87
CA PRO A 281 20.96 13.33 -13.85
C PRO A 281 20.08 13.64 -15.06
N GLU A 282 19.21 12.69 -15.44
CA GLU A 282 18.36 12.75 -16.62
C GLU A 282 16.87 12.70 -16.24
N PHE A 283 16.44 13.61 -15.37
CA PHE A 283 15.02 13.73 -15.03
C PHE A 283 14.21 14.21 -16.26
N VAL A 284 13.04 13.61 -16.49
CA VAL A 284 12.16 13.85 -17.65
C VAL A 284 10.71 13.97 -17.20
N GLY A 285 9.99 14.93 -17.78
CA GLY A 285 8.55 15.13 -17.56
C GLY A 285 8.23 15.83 -16.23
N ARG A 286 6.98 15.67 -15.78
CA ARG A 286 6.46 16.16 -14.50
C ARG A 286 6.40 17.67 -14.36
N SER A 287 6.17 18.39 -15.45
CA SER A 287 6.11 19.86 -15.43
C SER A 287 4.97 20.38 -14.55
N VAL A 288 3.82 19.69 -14.55
CA VAL A 288 2.64 20.04 -13.74
C VAL A 288 2.95 19.86 -12.25
N GLU A 289 3.53 18.72 -11.87
CA GLU A 289 3.86 18.41 -10.49
C GLU A 289 5.00 19.28 -9.95
N LEU A 290 5.99 19.60 -10.78
CA LEU A 290 7.03 20.58 -10.44
C LEU A 290 6.47 21.98 -10.24
N ALA A 291 5.53 22.42 -11.08
CA ALA A 291 4.86 23.71 -10.91
C ALA A 291 4.00 23.75 -9.64
N ALA A 292 3.35 22.64 -9.28
CA ALA A 292 2.62 22.51 -8.02
C ALA A 292 3.55 22.66 -6.81
N LEU A 293 4.72 22.04 -6.84
CA LEU A 293 5.74 22.21 -5.79
C LEU A 293 6.32 23.64 -5.76
N ASP A 294 6.49 24.29 -6.92
CA ASP A 294 6.93 25.69 -6.98
C ASP A 294 5.93 26.65 -6.36
N GLY A 295 4.62 26.38 -6.52
CA GLY A 295 3.55 27.15 -5.88
C GLY A 295 3.70 27.24 -4.35
N LEU A 296 4.30 26.23 -3.72
CA LEU A 296 4.54 26.20 -2.27
C LEU A 296 5.56 27.25 -1.82
N LEU A 297 6.50 27.65 -2.68
CA LEU A 297 7.54 28.62 -2.36
C LEU A 297 6.97 30.03 -2.06
N GLY A 298 5.78 30.35 -2.57
CA GLY A 298 5.09 31.62 -2.35
C GLY A 298 4.21 31.67 -1.10
N THR A 299 3.78 30.50 -0.59
CA THR A 299 2.84 30.42 0.54
C THR A 299 3.45 30.80 1.90
N GLY A 300 4.78 30.85 2.01
CA GLY A 300 5.49 31.28 3.22
C GLY A 300 5.73 32.79 3.34
N ALA A 301 5.30 33.60 2.36
CA ALA A 301 5.55 35.04 2.33
C ALA A 301 4.44 35.89 2.99
N GLU A 302 3.24 35.34 3.22
CA GLU A 302 2.08 36.07 3.72
C GLU A 302 1.51 35.45 5.02
N GLY A 303 2.30 35.45 6.10
CA GLY A 303 1.80 35.29 7.48
C GLY A 303 2.61 34.34 8.40
N PRO A 304 2.60 34.52 9.73
CA PRO A 304 3.60 33.95 10.64
C PRO A 304 3.35 32.50 11.14
N THR A 305 2.39 31.72 10.62
CA THR A 305 1.83 30.59 11.40
C THR A 305 1.70 29.21 10.75
N SER A 306 2.10 28.96 9.50
CA SER A 306 1.99 27.60 8.93
C SER A 306 3.19 27.16 8.08
N VAL A 307 3.76 26.00 8.42
CA VAL A 307 4.76 25.29 7.60
C VAL A 307 4.10 24.71 6.36
N ALA A 308 4.67 24.94 5.17
CA ALA A 308 4.19 24.32 3.95
C ALA A 308 4.63 22.84 3.89
N ILE A 309 3.68 21.92 3.92
CA ILE A 309 3.93 20.47 3.87
C ILE A 309 3.32 19.91 2.58
N SER A 310 4.12 19.22 1.77
CA SER A 310 3.67 18.51 0.57
C SER A 310 3.88 17.01 0.71
N VAL A 311 2.84 16.23 0.43
CA VAL A 311 2.91 14.77 0.44
C VAL A 311 2.89 14.26 -0.99
N VAL A 312 4.06 13.82 -1.46
CA VAL A 312 4.26 13.18 -2.76
C VAL A 312 3.96 11.69 -2.62
N SER A 313 2.78 11.27 -3.08
CA SER A 313 2.30 9.88 -3.00
C SER A 313 2.17 9.24 -4.40
N GLY A 314 2.00 7.93 -4.46
CA GLY A 314 1.84 7.21 -5.72
C GLY A 314 2.42 5.80 -5.70
N MET A 315 2.21 5.06 -6.79
CA MET A 315 2.64 3.66 -6.92
C MET A 315 4.16 3.50 -6.75
N ALA A 316 4.61 2.32 -6.31
CA ALA A 316 6.03 2.02 -6.27
C ALA A 316 6.65 2.08 -7.69
N GLY A 317 7.86 2.63 -7.80
CA GLY A 317 8.54 2.82 -9.11
C GLY A 317 8.07 4.02 -9.95
N VAL A 318 7.07 4.80 -9.50
CA VAL A 318 6.54 5.96 -10.25
C VAL A 318 7.47 7.20 -10.24
N GLY A 319 8.53 7.19 -9.45
CA GLY A 319 9.54 8.26 -9.43
C GLY A 319 9.36 9.33 -8.33
N LYS A 320 8.64 9.05 -7.24
CA LYS A 320 8.43 10.00 -6.12
C LYS A 320 9.73 10.61 -5.58
N THR A 321 10.69 9.75 -5.20
CA THR A 321 12.01 10.17 -4.71
C THR A 321 12.77 10.97 -5.76
N ALA A 322 12.70 10.56 -7.03
CA ALA A 322 13.36 11.27 -8.13
C ALA A 322 12.79 12.68 -8.31
N LEU A 323 11.45 12.85 -8.26
CA LEU A 323 10.79 14.15 -8.34
C LEU A 323 11.19 15.03 -7.14
N ALA A 324 11.08 14.50 -5.92
CA ALA A 324 11.38 15.25 -4.70
C ALA A 324 12.84 15.73 -4.67
N LEU A 325 13.79 14.86 -5.01
CA LEU A 325 15.21 15.23 -5.08
C LEU A 325 15.51 16.19 -6.23
N HIS A 326 14.94 15.96 -7.42
CA HIS A 326 15.13 16.86 -8.55
C HIS A 326 14.64 18.28 -8.23
N TRP A 327 13.44 18.39 -7.66
CA TRP A 327 12.88 19.66 -7.22
C TRP A 327 13.72 20.29 -6.10
N ALA A 328 14.10 19.52 -5.07
CA ALA A 328 14.89 20.01 -3.94
C ALA A 328 16.23 20.60 -4.37
N HIS A 329 16.94 19.94 -5.31
CA HIS A 329 18.19 20.47 -5.88
C HIS A 329 17.96 21.77 -6.66
N ARG A 330 16.84 21.88 -7.40
CA ARG A 330 16.52 23.08 -8.19
C ARG A 330 16.25 24.30 -7.32
N VAL A 331 15.72 24.12 -6.11
CA VAL A 331 15.30 25.23 -5.22
C VAL A 331 16.21 25.41 -4.00
N ALA A 332 17.32 24.67 -3.91
CA ALA A 332 18.19 24.64 -2.73
C ALA A 332 18.74 26.03 -2.34
N ASP A 333 18.99 26.89 -3.33
CA ASP A 333 19.43 28.28 -3.17
C ASP A 333 18.39 29.16 -2.45
N ARG A 334 17.11 28.81 -2.50
CA ARG A 334 16.01 29.50 -1.82
C ARG A 334 15.95 29.21 -0.31
N PHE A 335 16.75 28.27 0.19
CA PHE A 335 16.83 27.87 1.59
C PHE A 335 18.25 28.15 2.13
N PRO A 336 18.53 29.39 2.56
CA PRO A 336 19.87 29.82 2.96
C PRO A 336 20.38 29.13 4.21
N ASP A 337 19.51 28.60 5.08
CA ASP A 337 19.92 27.93 6.31
C ASP A 337 20.19 26.42 6.13
N GLY A 338 20.02 25.90 4.92
CA GLY A 338 20.38 24.54 4.53
C GLY A 338 19.20 23.61 4.24
N GLN A 339 19.51 22.35 3.94
CA GLN A 339 18.56 21.30 3.64
C GLN A 339 18.86 20.02 4.43
N LEU A 340 17.82 19.45 5.02
CA LEU A 340 17.87 18.18 5.75
C LEU A 340 17.21 17.08 4.91
N TYR A 341 17.83 15.90 4.89
CA TYR A 341 17.30 14.73 4.20
C TYR A 341 17.37 13.50 5.10
N VAL A 342 16.29 12.71 5.09
CA VAL A 342 16.30 11.37 5.68
C VAL A 342 15.49 10.42 4.82
N ASN A 343 16.04 9.23 4.57
CA ASN A 343 15.26 8.10 4.07
C ASN A 343 14.70 7.35 5.29
N LEU A 344 13.39 7.42 5.46
CA LEU A 344 12.64 6.85 6.57
C LEU A 344 12.47 5.33 6.50
N ARG A 345 12.86 4.72 5.37
CA ARG A 345 12.87 3.26 5.15
C ARG A 345 11.55 2.60 5.52
N GLY A 346 10.42 3.28 5.26
CA GLY A 346 9.10 2.86 5.71
C GLY A 346 8.63 1.50 5.17
N TYR A 347 9.28 1.01 4.12
CA TYR A 347 8.96 -0.24 3.44
C TYR A 347 10.22 -1.08 3.14
N ASP A 348 11.33 -0.85 3.85
CA ASP A 348 12.57 -1.61 3.69
C ASP A 348 12.55 -2.87 4.58
N GLU A 349 13.07 -3.99 4.07
CA GLU A 349 13.21 -5.24 4.84
C GLU A 349 14.24 -5.11 5.97
N ALA A 350 15.22 -4.22 5.82
CA ALA A 350 16.28 -3.98 6.81
C ALA A 350 15.82 -3.19 8.05
N GLY A 351 14.57 -2.70 8.08
CA GLY A 351 13.95 -2.02 9.21
C GLY A 351 13.64 -0.54 8.97
N VAL A 352 12.55 -0.10 9.62
CA VAL A 352 12.02 1.27 9.53
C VAL A 352 12.81 2.20 10.44
N VAL A 353 13.17 3.40 9.97
CA VAL A 353 13.86 4.40 10.79
C VAL A 353 12.88 4.99 11.80
N SER A 354 13.21 4.93 13.10
CA SER A 354 12.36 5.52 14.13
C SER A 354 12.41 7.05 14.08
N PRO A 355 11.34 7.77 14.48
CA PRO A 355 11.37 9.22 14.55
C PRO A 355 12.47 9.75 15.49
N ALA A 356 12.79 8.99 16.55
CA ALA A 356 13.83 9.34 17.50
C ALA A 356 15.23 9.32 16.85
N ASP A 357 15.52 8.31 16.03
CA ASP A 357 16.80 8.17 15.32
C ASP A 357 16.94 9.23 14.22
N ALA A 358 15.86 9.48 13.47
CA ALA A 358 15.83 10.55 12.47
C ALA A 358 16.07 11.93 13.10
N LEU A 359 15.45 12.22 14.26
CA LEU A 359 15.68 13.47 14.99
C LEU A 359 17.10 13.59 15.54
N SER A 360 17.69 12.50 16.03
CA SER A 360 19.09 12.52 16.46
C SER A 360 20.00 12.93 15.30
N GLY A 361 19.84 12.31 14.13
CA GLY A 361 20.61 12.68 12.93
C GLY A 361 20.41 14.14 12.49
N PHE A 362 19.18 14.66 12.59
CA PHE A 362 18.90 16.08 12.30
C PHE A 362 19.52 17.03 13.32
N LEU A 363 19.45 16.71 14.62
CA LEU A 363 20.03 17.53 15.68
C LEU A 363 21.56 17.56 15.57
N GLU A 364 22.20 16.42 15.29
CA GLU A 364 23.64 16.35 15.01
C GLU A 364 24.01 17.22 13.80
N ALA A 365 23.26 17.13 12.71
CA ALA A 365 23.50 17.92 11.51
C ALA A 365 23.33 19.43 11.73
N LEU A 366 22.44 19.83 12.64
CA LEU A 366 22.24 21.22 13.07
C LEU A 366 23.31 21.71 14.05
N GLY A 367 24.31 20.88 14.37
CA GLY A 367 25.45 21.21 15.21
C GLY A 367 25.22 20.97 16.71
N VAL A 368 24.19 20.20 17.10
CA VAL A 368 23.99 19.79 18.49
C VAL A 368 24.96 18.64 18.81
N PRO A 369 25.91 18.80 19.73
CA PRO A 369 26.79 17.71 20.15
C PRO A 369 25.96 16.54 20.70
N HIS A 370 26.35 15.30 20.40
CA HIS A 370 25.64 14.09 20.83
C HIS A 370 25.30 14.08 22.34
N ALA A 371 26.20 14.59 23.20
CA ALA A 371 25.97 14.69 24.64
C ALA A 371 24.84 15.65 25.05
N ARG A 372 24.41 16.55 24.16
CA ARG A 372 23.33 17.53 24.37
C ARG A 372 22.02 17.12 23.69
N ILE A 373 21.97 15.98 23.02
CA ILE A 373 20.73 15.45 22.43
C ILE A 373 19.93 14.73 23.53
N PRO A 374 18.70 15.16 23.84
CA PRO A 374 17.87 14.51 24.86
C PRO A 374 17.60 13.04 24.55
N SER A 375 17.44 12.18 25.57
CA SER A 375 17.10 10.77 25.35
C SER A 375 15.65 10.57 24.92
N ASP A 376 14.73 11.39 25.43
CA ASP A 376 13.29 11.35 25.15
C ASP A 376 12.90 11.97 23.80
N LEU A 377 11.90 11.39 23.13
CA LEU A 377 11.44 11.81 21.80
C LEU A 377 10.75 13.18 21.81
N GLU A 378 9.95 13.46 22.83
CA GLU A 378 9.24 14.74 22.95
C GLU A 378 10.24 15.87 23.18
N ALA A 379 11.23 15.65 24.06
CA ALA A 379 12.32 16.58 24.28
C ALA A 379 13.18 16.81 23.03
N ARG A 380 13.52 15.76 22.26
CA ARG A 380 14.21 15.90 20.96
C ARG A 380 13.38 16.74 19.99
N THR A 381 12.07 16.48 19.92
CA THR A 381 11.13 17.22 19.06
C THR A 381 11.05 18.69 19.45
N GLY A 382 10.99 19.01 20.75
CA GLY A 382 10.97 20.38 21.26
C GLY A 382 12.26 21.13 20.93
N LEU A 383 13.42 20.51 21.14
CA LEU A 383 14.73 21.09 20.80
C LEU A 383 14.84 21.33 19.28
N TYR A 384 14.46 20.34 18.48
CA TYR A 384 14.47 20.41 17.03
C TYR A 384 13.60 21.57 16.51
N ARG A 385 12.36 21.68 16.99
CA ARG A 385 11.46 22.78 16.62
C ARG A 385 12.00 24.15 17.04
N SER A 386 12.65 24.22 18.20
CA SER A 386 13.27 25.46 18.70
C SER A 386 14.42 25.93 17.80
N LEU A 387 15.24 24.99 17.30
CA LEU A 387 16.34 25.30 16.39
C LEU A 387 15.86 25.74 15.00
N LEU A 388 14.71 25.24 14.54
CA LEU A 388 14.13 25.58 13.25
C LEU A 388 13.27 26.84 13.26
N ALA A 389 12.83 27.32 14.43
CA ALA A 389 11.87 28.42 14.56
C ALA A 389 12.29 29.71 13.81
N SER A 390 13.59 29.99 13.74
CA SER A 390 14.14 31.17 13.06
C SER A 390 14.91 30.85 11.77
N ARG A 391 14.84 29.61 11.27
CA ARG A 391 15.59 29.16 10.09
C ARG A 391 14.68 28.92 8.89
N ARG A 392 15.16 29.25 7.71
CA ARG A 392 14.54 28.96 6.41
C ARG A 392 15.21 27.74 5.79
N MET A 393 14.65 26.56 6.08
CA MET A 393 15.21 25.26 5.67
C MET A 393 14.24 24.44 4.81
N LEU A 394 14.81 23.58 3.98
CA LEU A 394 14.06 22.56 3.24
C LEU A 394 14.27 21.19 3.92
N LEU A 395 13.18 20.46 4.13
CA LEU A 395 13.20 19.12 4.68
C LEU A 395 12.65 18.15 3.65
N VAL A 396 13.42 17.11 3.33
CA VAL A 396 12.97 16.01 2.45
C VAL A 396 12.91 14.72 3.26
N LEU A 397 11.68 14.27 3.54
CA LEU A 397 11.39 13.05 4.30
C LEU A 397 11.00 11.96 3.31
N ASP A 398 11.99 11.19 2.86
CA ASP A 398 11.83 10.22 1.79
C ASP A 398 11.35 8.86 2.33
N ASN A 399 10.42 8.22 1.63
CA ASN A 399 9.95 6.86 1.88
C ASN A 399 9.30 6.65 3.27
N ALA A 400 8.43 7.59 3.67
CA ALA A 400 7.67 7.50 4.92
C ALA A 400 6.65 6.35 4.89
N ARG A 401 6.49 5.64 6.01
CA ARG A 401 5.51 4.54 6.17
C ARG A 401 4.09 5.06 6.44
N ASP A 402 3.97 5.97 7.39
CA ASP A 402 2.69 6.47 7.90
C ASP A 402 2.82 7.89 8.47
N SER A 403 1.69 8.51 8.82
CA SER A 403 1.66 9.88 9.33
C SER A 403 2.31 10.02 10.70
N ALA A 404 2.35 8.97 11.52
CA ALA A 404 2.96 9.03 12.85
C ALA A 404 4.48 9.12 12.77
N GLN A 405 5.09 8.42 11.81
CA GLN A 405 6.53 8.48 11.55
C GLN A 405 6.99 9.91 11.17
N VAL A 406 6.15 10.66 10.47
CA VAL A 406 6.47 12.00 9.96
C VAL A 406 6.20 13.08 10.99
N ARG A 407 5.16 12.96 11.82
CA ARG A 407 4.65 14.05 12.66
C ARG A 407 5.68 14.65 13.64
N ALA A 408 6.54 13.81 14.22
CA ALA A 408 7.60 14.27 15.12
C ALA A 408 8.74 15.03 14.39
N LEU A 409 8.87 14.82 13.08
CA LEU A 409 9.87 15.45 12.22
C LEU A 409 9.37 16.78 11.62
N LEU A 410 8.12 17.16 11.88
CA LEU A 410 7.57 18.41 11.38
C LEU A 410 8.01 19.61 12.24
N PRO A 411 8.47 20.71 11.61
CA PRO A 411 8.74 21.96 12.30
C PRO A 411 7.47 22.52 12.95
N GLY A 412 7.62 23.29 14.04
CA GLY A 412 6.49 23.87 14.76
C GLY A 412 5.91 25.12 14.10
N ALA A 413 6.76 26.10 13.80
CA ALA A 413 6.43 27.33 13.08
C ALA A 413 7.71 27.87 12.41
N GLY A 414 7.60 28.60 11.30
CA GLY A 414 8.73 29.24 10.63
C GLY A 414 8.76 29.03 9.11
N SER A 415 9.79 29.57 8.47
CA SER A 415 9.97 29.60 7.00
C SER A 415 10.45 28.27 6.41
N CYS A 416 10.11 27.15 7.05
CA CYS A 416 10.50 25.81 6.60
C CYS A 416 9.50 25.24 5.60
N LEU A 417 9.99 24.43 4.66
CA LEU A 417 9.17 23.67 3.72
C LEU A 417 9.49 22.19 3.86
N VAL A 418 8.46 21.35 3.94
CA VAL A 418 8.61 19.90 4.08
C VAL A 418 8.04 19.20 2.86
N VAL A 419 8.86 18.38 2.21
CA VAL A 419 8.43 17.44 1.17
C VAL A 419 8.54 16.03 1.71
N VAL A 420 7.42 15.32 1.77
CA VAL A 420 7.34 13.93 2.22
C VAL A 420 7.07 13.06 1.01
N THR A 421 7.86 12.01 0.79
CA THR A 421 7.51 10.99 -0.19
C THR A 421 6.99 9.74 0.53
N SER A 422 5.91 9.15 0.02
CA SER A 422 5.34 7.92 0.60
C SER A 422 4.62 7.07 -0.43
N ARG A 423 4.44 5.79 -0.12
CA ARG A 423 3.55 4.90 -0.87
C ARG A 423 2.15 4.89 -0.29
N ASP A 424 1.99 5.31 0.97
CA ASP A 424 0.72 5.68 1.57
C ASP A 424 0.34 7.10 1.13
N ARG A 425 -0.96 7.38 1.00
CA ARG A 425 -1.47 8.74 0.74
C ARG A 425 -1.32 9.68 1.96
N LEU A 426 -1.00 9.14 3.13
CA LEU A 426 -0.80 9.84 4.40
C LEU A 426 -1.97 10.77 4.74
N GLY A 427 -3.20 10.28 4.59
CA GLY A 427 -4.43 11.05 4.81
C GLY A 427 -4.50 11.71 6.20
N GLY A 428 -3.84 11.14 7.21
CA GLY A 428 -3.69 11.76 8.52
C GLY A 428 -2.98 13.12 8.49
N LEU A 429 -1.94 13.27 7.68
CA LEU A 429 -1.21 14.54 7.51
C LEU A 429 -2.04 15.59 6.77
N ILE A 430 -2.84 15.15 5.80
CA ILE A 430 -3.75 16.04 5.06
C ILE A 430 -4.83 16.57 6.01
N ALA A 431 -5.41 15.67 6.83
CA ALA A 431 -6.51 16.02 7.71
C ALA A 431 -6.10 16.84 8.94
N ALA A 432 -4.97 16.51 9.59
CA ALA A 432 -4.57 17.15 10.84
C ALA A 432 -3.52 18.27 10.65
N GLU A 433 -2.62 18.13 9.69
CA GLU A 433 -1.52 19.07 9.44
C GLU A 433 -1.69 19.89 8.14
N CYS A 434 -2.87 19.82 7.51
CA CYS A 434 -3.19 20.53 6.26
C CYS A 434 -2.16 20.32 5.14
N ALA A 435 -1.54 19.14 5.10
CA ALA A 435 -0.56 18.82 4.07
C ALA A 435 -1.22 18.78 2.68
N ILE A 436 -0.52 19.32 1.68
CA ILE A 436 -1.00 19.39 0.30
C ILE A 436 -0.67 18.07 -0.40
N PRO A 437 -1.68 17.29 -0.84
CA PRO A 437 -1.43 16.04 -1.53
C PRO A 437 -0.98 16.27 -2.97
N LEU A 438 0.09 15.59 -3.36
CA LEU A 438 0.57 15.49 -4.73
C LEU A 438 0.69 14.02 -5.11
N THR A 439 -0.35 13.46 -5.72
CA THR A 439 -0.35 12.06 -6.17
C THR A 439 0.24 11.96 -7.57
N LEU A 440 1.32 11.19 -7.72
CA LEU A 440 1.96 10.94 -9.00
C LEU A 440 1.30 9.77 -9.71
N ASP A 441 0.87 10.01 -10.94
CA ASP A 441 0.46 8.98 -11.90
C ASP A 441 1.66 8.48 -12.73
N VAL A 442 1.47 7.50 -13.62
CA VAL A 442 2.49 7.09 -14.60
C VAL A 442 2.86 8.22 -15.58
N LEU A 443 3.93 8.04 -16.35
CA LEU A 443 4.29 9.04 -17.36
C LEU A 443 3.27 9.07 -18.49
N THR A 444 3.16 10.22 -19.15
CA THR A 444 2.45 10.28 -20.43
C THR A 444 3.22 9.50 -21.51
N ALA A 445 2.57 9.22 -22.64
CA ALA A 445 3.24 8.58 -23.77
C ALA A 445 4.44 9.43 -24.27
N ASP A 446 4.28 10.75 -24.34
CA ASP A 446 5.31 11.68 -24.78
C ASP A 446 6.48 11.79 -23.80
N GLU A 447 6.19 11.79 -22.49
CA GLU A 447 7.22 11.75 -21.45
C GLU A 447 7.99 10.42 -21.46
N SER A 448 7.28 9.31 -21.69
CA SER A 448 7.89 7.97 -21.81
C SER A 448 8.82 7.89 -23.02
N MET A 449 8.37 8.42 -24.17
CA MET A 449 9.17 8.56 -25.39
C MET A 449 10.42 9.41 -25.12
N SER A 450 10.26 10.53 -24.42
CA SER A 450 11.37 11.44 -24.07
C SER A 450 12.40 10.78 -23.15
N LEU A 451 11.95 9.96 -22.19
CA LEU A 451 12.83 9.21 -21.29
C LEU A 451 13.67 8.19 -22.09
N LEU A 452 13.03 7.40 -22.95
CA LEU A 452 13.73 6.44 -23.80
C LEU A 452 14.70 7.13 -24.78
N ALA A 453 14.28 8.25 -25.37
CA ALA A 453 15.07 9.01 -26.33
C ALA A 453 16.38 9.56 -25.72
N ARG A 454 16.35 10.02 -24.46
CA ARG A 454 17.57 10.49 -23.77
C ARG A 454 18.61 9.39 -23.56
N ARG A 455 18.17 8.14 -23.33
CA ARG A 455 19.07 7.01 -23.05
C ARG A 455 19.52 6.24 -24.30
N LEU A 456 18.64 6.11 -25.30
CA LEU A 456 18.87 5.27 -26.47
C LEU A 456 19.13 6.08 -27.76
N GLY A 457 18.86 7.39 -27.74
CA GLY A 457 19.05 8.30 -28.86
C GLY A 457 17.86 8.35 -29.83
N VAL A 458 17.43 9.56 -30.20
CA VAL A 458 16.23 9.83 -31.03
C VAL A 458 16.23 9.03 -32.34
N SER A 459 17.38 8.89 -32.99
CA SER A 459 17.49 8.20 -34.29
C SER A 459 17.07 6.73 -34.22
N ARG A 460 17.42 6.01 -33.13
CA ARG A 460 17.08 4.58 -32.96
C ARG A 460 15.58 4.41 -32.68
N LEU A 461 14.99 5.30 -31.90
CA LEU A 461 13.55 5.25 -31.62
C LEU A 461 12.74 5.55 -32.88
N ALA A 462 13.18 6.53 -33.68
CA ALA A 462 12.50 6.87 -34.93
C ALA A 462 12.53 5.73 -35.96
N SER A 463 13.63 4.96 -36.02
CA SER A 463 13.73 3.79 -36.92
C SER A 463 12.87 2.60 -36.50
N GLU A 464 12.48 2.51 -35.23
CA GLU A 464 11.74 1.37 -34.66
C GLU A 464 10.47 1.81 -33.91
N SER A 465 9.75 2.81 -34.43
CA SER A 465 8.66 3.50 -33.73
C SER A 465 7.53 2.60 -33.21
N VAL A 466 7.16 1.56 -33.98
CA VAL A 466 6.14 0.58 -33.59
C VAL A 466 6.58 -0.21 -32.35
N ALA A 467 7.82 -0.70 -32.33
CA ALA A 467 8.36 -1.43 -31.19
C ALA A 467 8.54 -0.53 -29.96
N VAL A 468 8.87 0.74 -30.16
CA VAL A 468 8.96 1.72 -29.06
C VAL A 468 7.60 1.97 -28.42
N ALA A 469 6.56 2.21 -29.22
CA ALA A 469 5.20 2.40 -28.72
C ALA A 469 4.76 1.16 -27.90
N ASP A 470 5.08 -0.01 -28.42
CA ASP A 470 4.78 -1.29 -27.79
C ASP A 470 5.50 -1.52 -26.45
N ILE A 471 6.79 -1.15 -26.37
CA ILE A 471 7.55 -1.12 -25.12
C ILE A 471 6.91 -0.16 -24.11
N ILE A 472 6.52 1.04 -24.55
CA ILE A 472 5.94 2.07 -23.67
C ILE A 472 4.63 1.58 -23.06
N ASP A 473 3.75 1.01 -23.88
CA ASP A 473 2.46 0.49 -23.42
C ASP A 473 2.64 -0.76 -22.54
N THR A 474 3.53 -1.68 -22.90
CA THR A 474 3.74 -2.91 -22.12
C THR A 474 4.47 -2.68 -20.79
N ALA A 475 5.36 -1.69 -20.74
CA ALA A 475 5.98 -1.21 -19.50
C ALA A 475 4.99 -0.43 -18.59
N GLY A 476 3.75 -0.23 -19.05
CA GLY A 476 2.72 0.53 -18.34
C GLY A 476 3.10 1.99 -18.10
N ARG A 477 4.02 2.54 -18.91
CA ARG A 477 4.54 3.92 -18.75
C ARG A 477 5.15 4.21 -17.38
N LEU A 478 5.58 3.16 -16.66
CA LEU A 478 6.22 3.28 -15.35
C LEU A 478 7.70 3.69 -15.53
N PRO A 479 8.17 4.83 -14.97
CA PRO A 479 9.56 5.27 -15.12
C PRO A 479 10.61 4.22 -14.77
N LEU A 480 10.39 3.44 -13.70
CA LEU A 480 11.30 2.38 -13.30
C LEU A 480 11.39 1.29 -14.38
N ALA A 481 10.25 0.79 -14.87
CA ALA A 481 10.23 -0.25 -15.91
C ALA A 481 10.88 0.26 -17.21
N LEU A 482 10.57 1.48 -17.64
CA LEU A 482 11.19 2.10 -18.82
C LEU A 482 12.70 2.27 -18.66
N SER A 483 13.17 2.63 -17.45
CA SER A 483 14.60 2.76 -17.17
C SER A 483 15.34 1.42 -17.22
N ILE A 484 14.69 0.33 -16.80
CA ILE A 484 15.24 -1.03 -16.87
C ILE A 484 15.33 -1.49 -18.33
N VAL A 485 14.24 -1.31 -19.09
CA VAL A 485 14.22 -1.62 -20.52
C VAL A 485 15.27 -0.82 -21.28
N ALA A 486 15.39 0.49 -20.99
CA ALA A 486 16.40 1.34 -21.61
C ALA A 486 17.83 0.91 -21.23
N ALA A 487 18.09 0.55 -19.96
CA ALA A 487 19.38 0.05 -19.54
C ALA A 487 19.75 -1.25 -20.29
N ARG A 488 18.79 -2.16 -20.45
CA ARG A 488 18.97 -3.42 -21.20
C ARG A 488 19.23 -3.18 -22.69
N ALA A 489 18.47 -2.29 -23.31
CA ALA A 489 18.67 -1.92 -24.72
C ALA A 489 19.99 -1.17 -24.96
N ALA A 490 20.52 -0.46 -23.94
CA ALA A 490 21.81 0.19 -23.98
C ALA A 490 22.98 -0.80 -23.81
N THR A 491 22.82 -1.85 -23.01
CA THR A 491 23.82 -2.93 -22.90
C THR A 491 23.80 -3.89 -24.10
N HIS A 492 22.75 -3.85 -24.92
CA HIS A 492 22.61 -4.65 -26.15
C HIS A 492 22.29 -3.76 -27.38
N PRO A 493 23.24 -2.92 -27.85
CA PRO A 493 22.98 -1.96 -28.93
C PRO A 493 22.60 -2.59 -30.27
N THR A 494 23.00 -3.83 -30.53
CA THR A 494 22.73 -4.55 -31.79
C THR A 494 21.39 -5.28 -31.82
N PHE A 495 20.69 -5.40 -30.68
CA PHE A 495 19.38 -6.05 -30.63
C PHE A 495 18.29 -5.10 -31.14
N PRO A 496 17.37 -5.56 -32.01
CA PRO A 496 16.23 -4.75 -32.39
C PRO A 496 15.31 -4.54 -31.18
N LEU A 497 14.72 -3.36 -31.06
CA LEU A 497 13.77 -3.04 -29.99
C LEU A 497 12.52 -3.92 -30.09
N SER A 498 12.16 -4.42 -31.28
CA SER A 498 11.06 -5.38 -31.45
C SER A 498 11.29 -6.70 -30.72
N ALA A 499 12.54 -7.17 -30.59
CA ALA A 499 12.85 -8.38 -29.82
C ALA A 499 12.64 -8.13 -28.32
N ILE A 500 13.03 -6.96 -27.82
CA ILE A 500 12.81 -6.57 -26.42
C ILE A 500 11.31 -6.38 -26.14
N ALA A 501 10.56 -5.81 -27.09
CA ALA A 501 9.10 -5.67 -26.99
C ALA A 501 8.40 -7.02 -26.91
N ALA A 502 8.77 -7.98 -27.77
CA ALA A 502 8.18 -9.31 -27.81
C ALA A 502 8.34 -10.09 -26.48
N GLU A 503 9.48 -9.91 -25.78
CA GLU A 503 9.68 -10.52 -24.46
C GLU A 503 8.75 -9.94 -23.37
N LEU A 504 8.37 -8.66 -23.48
CA LEU A 504 7.50 -7.99 -22.50
C LEU A 504 6.02 -8.37 -22.67
N HIS A 505 5.60 -8.86 -23.83
CA HIS A 505 4.20 -9.16 -24.16
C HIS A 505 3.58 -10.24 -23.29
N SER A 506 4.32 -11.31 -23.02
CA SER A 506 3.82 -12.41 -22.20
C SER A 506 3.56 -11.94 -20.77
N ALA A 507 2.33 -12.03 -20.29
CA ALA A 507 1.98 -11.65 -18.91
C ALA A 507 2.78 -12.46 -17.86
N GLU A 508 3.14 -13.70 -18.19
CA GLU A 508 3.93 -14.59 -17.34
C GLU A 508 5.42 -14.21 -17.34
N ALA A 509 5.98 -13.78 -18.49
CA ALA A 509 7.39 -13.41 -18.62
C ALA A 509 7.66 -11.91 -18.47
N ARG A 510 6.63 -11.06 -18.39
CA ARG A 510 6.78 -9.59 -18.36
C ARG A 510 7.61 -9.13 -17.17
N LEU A 511 7.38 -9.72 -16.00
CA LEU A 511 8.16 -9.41 -14.81
C LEU A 511 9.56 -10.05 -14.86
N ASP A 512 9.72 -11.18 -15.54
CA ASP A 512 11.03 -11.80 -15.79
C ASP A 512 11.91 -10.94 -16.70
N ALA A 513 11.33 -10.38 -17.76
CA ALA A 513 12.00 -9.45 -18.66
C ALA A 513 12.47 -8.15 -17.95
N LEU A 514 11.91 -7.86 -16.77
CA LEU A 514 12.25 -6.72 -15.90
C LEU A 514 13.06 -7.12 -14.66
N ALA A 515 13.52 -8.38 -14.56
CA ALA A 515 14.17 -8.91 -13.36
C ALA A 515 15.48 -8.20 -13.02
N ASP A 516 16.26 -7.76 -14.02
CA ASP A 516 17.56 -7.10 -13.82
C ASP A 516 17.49 -5.79 -13.02
N GLY A 517 16.30 -5.18 -12.87
CA GLY A 517 16.07 -3.99 -12.04
C GLY A 517 15.08 -4.18 -10.89
N ASP A 518 14.72 -5.43 -10.60
CA ASP A 518 13.96 -5.87 -9.42
C ASP A 518 12.62 -5.14 -9.17
N VAL A 519 11.81 -5.00 -10.22
CA VAL A 519 10.43 -4.48 -10.13
C VAL A 519 9.60 -5.30 -9.13
N ARG A 520 9.83 -6.61 -9.06
CA ARG A 520 9.18 -7.52 -8.12
C ARG A 520 9.44 -7.12 -6.67
N ARG A 521 10.70 -6.91 -6.28
CA ARG A 521 11.03 -6.47 -4.92
C ARG A 521 10.43 -5.11 -4.60
N VAL A 522 10.40 -4.20 -5.58
CA VAL A 522 9.78 -2.88 -5.37
C VAL A 522 8.28 -3.01 -5.09
N PHE A 523 7.56 -3.92 -5.75
CA PHE A 523 6.15 -4.17 -5.47
C PHE A 523 5.93 -4.98 -4.18
N SER A 524 6.79 -5.96 -3.88
CA SER A 524 6.66 -6.82 -2.70
C SER A 524 6.64 -6.02 -1.40
N TRP A 525 7.40 -4.94 -1.32
CA TRP A 525 7.40 -4.06 -0.15
C TRP A 525 6.05 -3.39 0.14
N SER A 526 5.29 -3.03 -0.90
CA SER A 526 3.91 -2.51 -0.71
C SER A 526 2.95 -3.64 -0.34
N TYR A 527 3.14 -4.83 -0.90
CA TYR A 527 2.34 -6.01 -0.60
C TYR A 527 2.53 -6.50 0.85
N LEU A 528 3.77 -6.56 1.33
CA LEU A 528 4.12 -6.97 2.70
C LEU A 528 3.61 -5.99 3.77
N ALA A 529 3.27 -4.76 3.39
CA ALA A 529 2.69 -3.77 4.28
C ALA A 529 1.16 -3.94 4.48
N LEU A 530 0.52 -4.82 3.72
CA LEU A 530 -0.92 -5.08 3.80
C LEU A 530 -1.27 -5.96 5.01
N GLY A 531 -2.47 -5.75 5.55
CA GLY A 531 -3.13 -6.75 6.39
C GLY A 531 -3.37 -8.06 5.63
N ALA A 532 -3.41 -9.20 6.33
CA ALA A 532 -3.51 -10.52 5.72
C ALA A 532 -4.71 -10.66 4.76
N ASP A 533 -5.88 -10.12 5.13
CA ASP A 533 -7.08 -10.17 4.30
C ASP A 533 -6.96 -9.28 3.04
N ALA A 534 -6.30 -8.12 3.16
CA ALA A 534 -6.07 -7.22 2.03
C ALA A 534 -5.01 -7.78 1.08
N ALA A 535 -3.98 -8.45 1.60
CA ALA A 535 -2.99 -9.19 0.81
C ALA A 535 -3.65 -10.31 0.01
N ARG A 536 -4.49 -11.13 0.66
CA ARG A 536 -5.27 -12.17 -0.03
C ARG A 536 -6.21 -11.59 -1.08
N LEU A 537 -6.90 -10.48 -0.77
CA LEU A 537 -7.74 -9.80 -1.76
C LEU A 537 -6.92 -9.33 -2.97
N PHE A 538 -5.78 -8.67 -2.75
CA PHE A 538 -4.89 -8.22 -3.83
C PHE A 538 -4.50 -9.38 -4.75
N THR A 539 -4.07 -10.50 -4.17
CA THR A 539 -3.74 -11.73 -4.87
C THR A 539 -4.92 -12.25 -5.71
N LEU A 540 -6.10 -12.39 -5.11
CA LEU A 540 -7.29 -12.85 -5.82
C LEU A 540 -7.69 -11.90 -6.95
N LEU A 541 -7.61 -10.58 -6.73
CA LEU A 541 -7.91 -9.57 -7.73
C LEU A 541 -6.99 -9.65 -8.97
N GLY A 542 -5.81 -10.26 -8.85
CA GLY A 542 -4.96 -10.63 -10.00
C GLY A 542 -5.61 -11.61 -10.98
N LEU A 543 -6.64 -12.35 -10.57
CA LEU A 543 -7.45 -13.21 -11.43
C LEU A 543 -8.47 -12.42 -12.27
N HIS A 544 -8.73 -11.14 -11.95
CA HIS A 544 -9.69 -10.31 -12.68
C HIS A 544 -9.07 -9.78 -13.99
N PRO A 545 -9.75 -9.93 -15.15
CA PRO A 545 -9.17 -9.60 -16.46
C PRO A 545 -9.10 -8.08 -16.75
N GLY A 546 -9.69 -7.24 -15.90
CA GLY A 546 -9.70 -5.78 -16.01
C GLY A 546 -10.66 -5.26 -17.10
N PRO A 547 -10.54 -3.99 -17.54
CA PRO A 547 -9.52 -3.01 -17.14
C PRO A 547 -9.68 -2.49 -15.71
N ASP A 548 -10.91 -2.33 -15.24
CA ASP A 548 -11.26 -1.99 -13.86
C ASP A 548 -12.21 -3.06 -13.29
N LEU A 549 -12.61 -2.89 -12.04
CA LEU A 549 -13.55 -3.76 -11.35
C LEU A 549 -14.39 -2.98 -10.33
N THR A 550 -15.60 -3.45 -10.09
CA THR A 550 -16.50 -2.89 -9.08
C THR A 550 -16.30 -3.54 -7.72
N VAL A 551 -16.80 -2.90 -6.65
CA VAL A 551 -16.87 -3.50 -5.31
C VAL A 551 -17.59 -4.87 -5.34
N ALA A 552 -18.64 -5.01 -6.16
CA ALA A 552 -19.40 -6.25 -6.27
C ALA A 552 -18.59 -7.37 -6.94
N ALA A 553 -17.82 -7.05 -7.99
CA ALA A 553 -16.91 -8.00 -8.63
C ALA A 553 -15.78 -8.43 -7.68
N ALA A 554 -15.20 -7.50 -6.92
CA ALA A 554 -14.20 -7.80 -5.89
C ALA A 554 -14.76 -8.75 -4.81
N ALA A 555 -15.96 -8.45 -4.31
CA ALA A 555 -16.64 -9.25 -3.29
C ALA A 555 -16.93 -10.67 -3.79
N ALA A 556 -17.42 -10.81 -5.03
CA ALA A 556 -17.68 -12.10 -5.66
C ALA A 556 -16.40 -12.93 -5.78
N LEU A 557 -15.34 -12.34 -6.31
CA LEU A 557 -14.04 -12.99 -6.48
C LEU A 557 -13.48 -13.49 -5.13
N ALA A 558 -13.55 -12.64 -4.09
CA ALA A 558 -13.11 -12.97 -2.74
C ALA A 558 -14.03 -13.95 -1.99
N GLY A 559 -15.29 -14.11 -2.43
CA GLY A 559 -16.29 -14.94 -1.76
C GLY A 559 -16.82 -14.35 -0.46
N VAL A 560 -16.85 -13.01 -0.35
CA VAL A 560 -17.29 -12.27 0.84
C VAL A 560 -18.36 -11.24 0.49
N SER A 561 -18.93 -10.55 1.49
CA SER A 561 -19.91 -9.48 1.26
C SER A 561 -19.25 -8.18 0.77
N ALA A 562 -20.02 -7.32 0.10
CA ALA A 562 -19.55 -5.99 -0.29
C ALA A 562 -19.10 -5.14 0.92
N ALA A 563 -19.78 -5.28 2.07
CA ALA A 563 -19.41 -4.60 3.31
C ALA A 563 -18.04 -5.08 3.83
N ALA A 564 -17.72 -6.37 3.70
CA ALA A 564 -16.45 -6.93 4.13
C ALA A 564 -15.28 -6.54 3.20
N VAL A 565 -15.51 -6.46 1.88
CA VAL A 565 -14.44 -6.13 0.92
C VAL A 565 -14.11 -4.63 0.87
N THR A 566 -15.07 -3.76 1.22
CA THR A 566 -14.91 -2.31 1.07
C THR A 566 -13.73 -1.74 1.88
N PRO A 567 -13.53 -2.08 3.17
CA PRO A 567 -12.35 -1.65 3.92
C PRO A 567 -11.03 -2.12 3.30
N LEU A 568 -11.00 -3.35 2.75
CA LEU A 568 -9.82 -3.91 2.10
C LEU A 568 -9.47 -3.17 0.81
N LEU A 569 -10.47 -2.82 -0.02
CA LEU A 569 -10.26 -2.00 -1.21
C LEU A 569 -9.73 -0.59 -0.87
N ARG A 570 -10.19 0.01 0.24
CA ARG A 570 -9.65 1.28 0.73
C ARG A 570 -8.19 1.14 1.16
N GLU A 571 -7.82 0.04 1.81
CA GLU A 571 -6.42 -0.23 2.17
C GLU A 571 -5.52 -0.36 0.95
N LEU A 572 -5.94 -1.13 -0.06
CA LEU A 572 -5.22 -1.26 -1.34
C LEU A 572 -5.09 0.08 -2.07
N THR A 573 -6.13 0.91 -2.04
CA THR A 573 -6.11 2.25 -2.64
C THR A 573 -5.20 3.21 -1.86
N ARG A 574 -5.21 3.13 -0.52
CA ARG A 574 -4.33 3.92 0.36
C ARG A 574 -2.85 3.66 0.06
N LEU A 575 -2.47 2.41 -0.16
CA LEU A 575 -1.09 2.01 -0.50
C LEU A 575 -0.76 2.11 -2.00
N ASN A 576 -1.66 2.72 -2.80
CA ASN A 576 -1.51 2.89 -4.25
C ASN A 576 -1.24 1.58 -5.00
N LEU A 577 -1.84 0.48 -4.55
CA LEU A 577 -1.90 -0.80 -5.26
C LEU A 577 -3.11 -0.88 -6.20
N LEU A 578 -4.15 -0.10 -5.91
CA LEU A 578 -5.30 0.15 -6.76
C LEU A 578 -5.55 1.66 -6.88
N ALA A 579 -6.20 2.07 -7.96
CA ALA A 579 -6.69 3.43 -8.14
C ALA A 579 -8.22 3.42 -8.29
N GLU A 580 -8.92 4.15 -7.42
CA GLU A 580 -10.33 4.45 -7.60
C GLU A 580 -10.47 5.63 -8.56
N HIS A 581 -10.77 5.36 -9.83
CA HIS A 581 -10.88 6.38 -10.88
C HIS A 581 -12.31 6.90 -11.07
N ALA A 582 -13.30 6.17 -10.56
CA ALA A 582 -14.68 6.58 -10.45
C ALA A 582 -15.28 5.95 -9.17
N PRO A 583 -16.31 6.56 -8.55
CA PRO A 583 -16.88 6.04 -7.31
C PRO A 583 -17.24 4.56 -7.40
N GLY A 584 -16.60 3.73 -6.57
CA GLY A 584 -16.81 2.28 -6.53
C GLY A 584 -16.18 1.47 -7.67
N ARG A 585 -15.35 2.08 -8.52
CA ARG A 585 -14.58 1.41 -9.60
C ARG A 585 -13.08 1.55 -9.39
N PHE A 586 -12.40 0.41 -9.38
CA PHE A 586 -10.99 0.28 -9.04
C PHE A 586 -10.22 -0.31 -10.22
N ALA A 587 -9.11 0.32 -10.58
CA ALA A 587 -8.21 -0.14 -11.62
C ALA A 587 -6.87 -0.59 -11.04
N PHE A 588 -6.29 -1.62 -11.68
CA PHE A 588 -4.88 -1.96 -11.50
C PHE A 588 -4.04 -1.18 -12.49
N HIS A 589 -2.82 -0.85 -12.07
CA HIS A 589 -1.73 -0.72 -13.03
C HIS A 589 -1.36 -2.10 -13.61
N ASP A 590 -1.09 -2.20 -14.91
CA ASP A 590 -0.90 -3.51 -15.58
C ASP A 590 0.24 -4.35 -15.00
N LEU A 591 1.35 -3.71 -14.59
CA LEU A 591 2.45 -4.42 -13.90
C LEU A 591 2.06 -4.93 -12.50
N LEU A 592 1.20 -4.20 -11.77
CA LEU A 592 0.67 -4.68 -10.48
C LEU A 592 -0.33 -5.82 -10.68
N ARG A 593 -1.10 -5.79 -11.77
CA ARG A 593 -2.00 -6.90 -12.13
C ARG A 593 -1.20 -8.16 -12.44
N ALA A 594 -0.13 -8.03 -13.23
CA ALA A 594 0.78 -9.14 -13.53
C ALA A 594 1.40 -9.70 -12.23
N TYR A 595 1.85 -8.82 -11.32
CA TYR A 595 2.38 -9.22 -10.03
C TYR A 595 1.35 -9.94 -9.15
N ALA A 596 0.13 -9.40 -9.04
CA ALA A 596 -0.97 -10.05 -8.31
C ALA A 596 -1.34 -11.41 -8.93
N ALA A 597 -1.33 -11.52 -10.25
CA ALA A 597 -1.57 -12.79 -10.95
C ALA A 597 -0.48 -13.83 -10.66
N GLU A 598 0.81 -13.45 -10.66
CA GLU A 598 1.93 -14.32 -10.28
C GLU A 598 1.81 -14.80 -8.83
N LEU A 599 1.44 -13.90 -7.90
CA LEU A 599 1.14 -14.25 -6.52
C LEU A 599 -0.02 -15.25 -6.41
N ALA A 600 -1.08 -15.08 -7.21
CA ALA A 600 -2.20 -16.01 -7.20
C ALA A 600 -1.76 -17.41 -7.66
N HIS A 601 -0.90 -17.49 -8.68
CA HIS A 601 -0.41 -18.77 -9.19
C HIS A 601 0.52 -19.49 -8.20
N SER A 602 1.32 -18.75 -7.45
CA SER A 602 2.32 -19.29 -6.51
C SER A 602 1.75 -19.59 -5.11
N SER A 603 0.79 -18.80 -4.64
CA SER A 603 0.32 -18.85 -3.25
C SER A 603 -1.02 -19.57 -3.05
N GLU A 604 -1.89 -19.57 -4.06
CA GLU A 604 -3.24 -20.17 -3.97
C GLU A 604 -3.30 -21.56 -4.64
N ARG A 605 -4.00 -22.51 -4.01
CA ARG A 605 -4.19 -23.84 -4.60
C ARG A 605 -4.98 -23.74 -5.90
N GLY A 606 -4.74 -24.66 -6.84
CA GLY A 606 -5.45 -24.68 -8.13
C GLY A 606 -6.98 -24.65 -7.99
N ASP A 607 -7.51 -25.43 -7.05
CA ASP A 607 -8.94 -25.52 -6.77
C ASP A 607 -9.53 -24.21 -6.21
N GLU A 608 -8.79 -23.51 -5.34
CA GLU A 608 -9.20 -22.23 -4.76
C GLU A 608 -9.26 -21.12 -5.83
N ARG A 609 -8.27 -21.11 -6.75
CA ARG A 609 -8.27 -20.22 -7.93
C ARG A 609 -9.45 -20.52 -8.86
N GLY A 610 -9.71 -21.79 -9.14
CA GLY A 610 -10.86 -22.22 -9.94
C GLY A 610 -12.18 -21.74 -9.34
N LEU A 611 -12.37 -21.94 -8.03
CA LEU A 611 -13.57 -21.49 -7.32
C LEU A 611 -13.70 -19.96 -7.31
N ALA A 612 -12.61 -19.21 -7.18
CA ALA A 612 -12.64 -17.74 -7.27
C ALA A 612 -13.08 -17.27 -8.65
N ARG A 613 -12.53 -17.85 -9.73
CA ARG A 613 -12.96 -17.57 -11.11
C ARG A 613 -14.43 -17.94 -11.32
N GLN A 614 -14.87 -19.08 -10.82
CA GLN A 614 -16.27 -19.48 -10.91
C GLN A 614 -17.20 -18.46 -10.26
N ARG A 615 -16.87 -17.96 -9.04
CA ARG A 615 -17.67 -16.90 -8.40
C ARG A 615 -17.69 -15.60 -9.20
N LEU A 616 -16.58 -15.25 -9.87
CA LEU A 616 -16.53 -14.08 -10.74
C LEU A 616 -17.39 -14.26 -12.00
N TYR A 617 -17.31 -15.41 -12.67
CA TYR A 617 -18.10 -15.68 -13.86
C TYR A 617 -19.59 -15.80 -13.52
N ASP A 618 -19.90 -16.42 -12.39
CA ASP A 618 -21.23 -16.42 -11.79
C ASP A 618 -21.70 -14.98 -11.58
N HIS A 619 -20.89 -14.10 -10.97
CA HIS A 619 -21.19 -12.67 -10.78
C HIS A 619 -21.64 -11.99 -12.07
N TYR A 620 -20.84 -12.12 -13.13
CA TYR A 620 -21.14 -11.50 -14.41
C TYR A 620 -22.31 -12.16 -15.13
N LEU A 621 -22.44 -13.48 -15.11
CA LEU A 621 -23.48 -14.20 -15.84
C LEU A 621 -24.88 -13.85 -15.31
N HIS A 622 -25.10 -13.91 -13.99
CA HIS A 622 -26.42 -13.56 -13.45
C HIS A 622 -26.67 -12.06 -13.28
N ALA A 623 -25.71 -11.22 -13.65
CA ALA A 623 -25.97 -9.80 -13.92
C ALA A 623 -26.33 -9.59 -15.41
N ALA A 624 -25.56 -10.19 -16.32
CA ALA A 624 -25.72 -10.03 -17.76
C ALA A 624 -26.98 -10.69 -18.31
N TYR A 625 -27.33 -11.90 -17.85
CA TYR A 625 -28.49 -12.64 -18.35
C TYR A 625 -29.82 -11.87 -18.16
N PRO A 626 -30.22 -11.46 -16.94
CA PRO A 626 -31.45 -10.70 -16.77
C PRO A 626 -31.38 -9.32 -17.44
N ALA A 627 -30.21 -8.66 -17.44
CA ALA A 627 -30.02 -7.39 -18.13
C ALA A 627 -30.23 -7.53 -19.65
N ALA A 628 -29.76 -8.62 -20.26
CA ALA A 628 -29.95 -8.90 -21.68
C ALA A 628 -31.44 -9.06 -22.03
N LEU A 629 -32.23 -9.70 -21.14
CA LEU A 629 -33.68 -9.83 -21.29
C LEU A 629 -34.43 -8.51 -21.03
N LEU A 630 -33.88 -7.57 -20.26
CA LEU A 630 -34.44 -6.22 -20.11
C LEU A 630 -34.14 -5.35 -21.35
N LEU A 631 -32.98 -5.53 -21.97
CA LEU A 631 -32.64 -4.86 -23.23
C LEU A 631 -33.46 -5.41 -24.41
N GLN A 632 -33.66 -6.72 -24.47
CA GLN A 632 -34.40 -7.40 -25.53
C GLN A 632 -35.29 -8.51 -24.93
N PRO A 633 -36.52 -8.21 -24.48
CA PRO A 633 -37.45 -9.18 -23.88
C PRO A 633 -37.79 -10.39 -24.78
N GLN A 634 -37.69 -10.19 -26.09
CA GLN A 634 -37.91 -11.19 -27.12
C GLN A 634 -36.67 -12.05 -27.44
N TRP A 635 -35.55 -11.81 -26.75
CA TRP A 635 -34.33 -12.59 -26.91
C TRP A 635 -34.53 -14.01 -26.37
N PRO A 636 -34.14 -15.09 -27.09
CA PRO A 636 -34.49 -16.45 -26.71
C PRO A 636 -33.83 -16.89 -25.42
N ARG A 637 -34.64 -17.29 -24.44
CA ARG A 637 -34.12 -17.73 -23.15
C ARG A 637 -33.26 -18.98 -23.31
N ILE A 638 -32.09 -18.94 -22.69
CA ILE A 638 -31.26 -20.11 -22.40
C ILE A 638 -31.40 -20.48 -20.93
N GLU A 639 -31.00 -21.70 -20.57
CA GLU A 639 -30.82 -22.11 -19.18
C GLU A 639 -29.43 -21.66 -18.69
N PRO A 640 -29.34 -20.66 -17.80
CA PRO A 640 -28.05 -20.21 -17.30
C PRO A 640 -27.44 -21.27 -16.38
N VAL A 641 -26.10 -21.34 -16.33
CA VAL A 641 -25.39 -22.15 -15.34
C VAL A 641 -25.94 -21.81 -13.94
N PRO A 642 -26.26 -22.79 -13.07
CA PRO A 642 -26.75 -22.51 -11.73
C PRO A 642 -25.73 -21.71 -10.90
N PRO A 643 -26.17 -20.65 -10.18
CA PRO A 643 -25.27 -19.81 -9.42
C PRO A 643 -24.75 -20.53 -8.18
N LEU A 644 -23.59 -20.11 -7.70
CA LEU A 644 -23.09 -20.55 -6.40
C LEU A 644 -23.91 -19.90 -5.26
N PRO A 645 -24.01 -20.52 -4.07
CA PRO A 645 -24.65 -19.90 -2.91
C PRO A 645 -23.77 -18.77 -2.35
N VAL A 646 -24.00 -17.53 -2.81
CA VAL A 646 -23.27 -16.33 -2.39
C VAL A 646 -24.25 -15.18 -2.06
N PRO A 647 -23.82 -14.15 -1.30
CA PRO A 647 -24.71 -13.07 -0.83
C PRO A 647 -25.48 -12.38 -1.96
N ALA A 648 -26.70 -11.97 -1.61
CA ALA A 648 -27.69 -11.41 -2.54
C ALA A 648 -27.14 -10.26 -3.40
N ARG A 649 -27.38 -10.37 -4.71
CA ARG A 649 -27.08 -9.33 -5.70
C ARG A 649 -28.25 -8.35 -5.76
N ARG A 650 -27.99 -7.07 -6.01
CA ARG A 650 -29.04 -6.15 -6.47
C ARG A 650 -29.18 -6.31 -7.98
N PRO A 651 -30.25 -6.93 -8.49
CA PRO A 651 -30.44 -7.03 -9.93
C PRO A 651 -30.78 -5.66 -10.50
N VAL A 652 -30.38 -5.46 -11.75
CA VAL A 652 -30.94 -4.40 -12.59
C VAL A 652 -32.43 -4.71 -12.80
N THR A 653 -33.28 -3.68 -12.70
CA THR A 653 -34.75 -3.85 -12.71
C THR A 653 -35.44 -3.30 -13.95
N ASP A 654 -34.75 -2.48 -14.75
CA ASP A 654 -35.33 -1.79 -15.90
C ASP A 654 -34.35 -1.72 -17.09
N HIS A 655 -34.88 -1.26 -18.22
CA HIS A 655 -34.15 -1.14 -19.48
C HIS A 655 -32.96 -0.18 -19.39
N ASP A 656 -33.18 1.02 -18.86
CA ASP A 656 -32.16 2.07 -18.78
C ASP A 656 -31.00 1.66 -17.88
N GLY A 657 -31.30 1.02 -16.74
CA GLY A 657 -30.30 0.45 -15.85
C GLY A 657 -29.50 -0.68 -16.53
N ALA A 658 -30.12 -1.50 -17.37
CA ALA A 658 -29.44 -2.57 -18.11
C ALA A 658 -28.49 -1.98 -19.15
N LEU A 659 -28.94 -0.95 -19.85
CA LEU A 659 -28.14 -0.23 -20.84
C LEU A 659 -26.92 0.44 -20.19
N ALA A 660 -27.13 1.13 -19.06
CA ALA A 660 -26.06 1.76 -18.30
C ALA A 660 -25.06 0.74 -17.77
N TRP A 661 -25.54 -0.41 -17.27
CA TRP A 661 -24.69 -1.49 -16.76
C TRP A 661 -23.82 -2.09 -17.86
N PHE A 662 -24.40 -2.51 -19.00
CA PHE A 662 -23.60 -3.03 -20.11
C PHE A 662 -22.63 -1.98 -20.65
N THR A 663 -23.04 -0.71 -20.74
CA THR A 663 -22.14 0.37 -21.17
C THR A 663 -20.91 0.45 -20.27
N ALA A 664 -21.11 0.35 -18.96
CA ALA A 664 -20.02 0.39 -17.99
C ALA A 664 -19.18 -0.90 -17.94
N GLU A 665 -19.77 -2.08 -18.18
CA GLU A 665 -19.11 -3.38 -18.04
C GLU A 665 -18.63 -4.02 -19.36
N HIS A 666 -19.01 -3.51 -20.55
CA HIS A 666 -18.76 -4.23 -21.81
C HIS A 666 -17.28 -4.59 -22.02
N ARG A 667 -16.35 -3.69 -21.69
CA ARG A 667 -14.90 -3.93 -21.82
C ARG A 667 -14.43 -5.06 -20.90
N VAL A 668 -15.03 -5.18 -19.72
CA VAL A 668 -14.76 -6.27 -18.77
C VAL A 668 -15.35 -7.57 -19.30
N LEU A 669 -16.63 -7.56 -19.72
CA LEU A 669 -17.33 -8.74 -20.22
C LEU A 669 -16.64 -9.38 -21.41
N VAL A 670 -16.13 -8.59 -22.38
CA VAL A 670 -15.36 -9.12 -23.52
C VAL A 670 -14.14 -9.92 -23.05
N ARG A 671 -13.43 -9.43 -22.03
CA ARG A 671 -12.25 -10.11 -21.50
C ARG A 671 -12.63 -11.30 -20.62
N VAL A 672 -13.74 -11.23 -19.89
CA VAL A 672 -14.28 -12.34 -19.10
C VAL A 672 -14.67 -13.51 -20.01
N VAL A 673 -15.32 -13.26 -21.16
CA VAL A 673 -15.64 -14.30 -22.14
C VAL A 673 -14.39 -15.05 -22.59
N ARG A 674 -13.34 -14.31 -22.95
CA ARG A 674 -12.04 -14.90 -23.35
C ARG A 674 -11.41 -15.70 -22.22
N GLN A 675 -11.32 -15.11 -21.03
CA GLN A 675 -10.72 -15.75 -19.88
C GLN A 675 -11.47 -17.03 -19.47
N ALA A 676 -12.80 -17.04 -19.53
CA ALA A 676 -13.62 -18.22 -19.24
C ALA A 676 -13.35 -19.36 -20.22
N ALA A 677 -13.23 -19.07 -21.53
CA ALA A 677 -12.90 -20.06 -22.55
C ALA A 677 -11.50 -20.67 -22.36
N GLU A 678 -10.54 -19.88 -21.88
CA GLU A 678 -9.16 -20.31 -21.66
C GLU A 678 -8.95 -21.06 -20.34
N SER A 679 -9.87 -20.95 -19.38
CA SER A 679 -9.68 -21.44 -18.00
C SER A 679 -10.58 -22.61 -17.59
N GLY A 680 -11.19 -23.33 -18.53
CA GLY A 680 -12.03 -24.50 -18.25
C GLY A 680 -13.45 -24.16 -17.83
N PHE A 681 -13.94 -22.98 -18.22
CA PHE A 681 -15.30 -22.50 -17.95
C PHE A 681 -16.03 -22.19 -19.26
N GLU A 682 -15.92 -23.09 -20.23
CA GLU A 682 -16.39 -22.92 -21.61
C GLU A 682 -17.90 -22.62 -21.69
N THR A 683 -18.72 -23.23 -20.82
CA THR A 683 -20.16 -22.92 -20.75
C THR A 683 -20.42 -21.46 -20.35
N TYR A 684 -19.67 -20.91 -19.39
CA TYR A 684 -19.80 -19.49 -19.03
C TYR A 684 -19.41 -18.58 -20.20
N ALA A 685 -18.37 -18.96 -20.95
CA ALA A 685 -17.89 -18.16 -22.08
C ALA A 685 -18.99 -17.94 -23.12
N TRP A 686 -19.66 -19.01 -23.58
CA TRP A 686 -20.69 -18.87 -24.61
C TRP A 686 -21.98 -18.23 -24.07
N GLN A 687 -22.35 -18.48 -22.82
CA GLN A 687 -23.55 -17.86 -22.22
C GLN A 687 -23.37 -16.36 -21.97
N LEU A 688 -22.19 -15.93 -21.53
CA LEU A 688 -21.85 -14.50 -21.42
C LEU A 688 -21.80 -13.82 -22.78
N ALA A 689 -21.24 -14.48 -23.80
CA ALA A 689 -21.26 -13.99 -25.18
C ALA A 689 -22.68 -13.86 -25.72
N TRP A 690 -23.57 -14.81 -25.42
CA TRP A 690 -24.99 -14.73 -25.76
C TRP A 690 -25.66 -13.52 -25.13
N ALA A 691 -25.39 -13.22 -23.85
CA ALA A 691 -25.95 -12.05 -23.17
C ALA A 691 -25.42 -10.75 -23.76
N LEU A 692 -24.10 -10.66 -23.94
CA LEU A 692 -23.41 -9.48 -24.49
C LEU A 692 -23.87 -9.13 -25.91
N ASN A 693 -24.33 -10.11 -26.69
CA ASN A 693 -24.86 -9.90 -28.04
C ASN A 693 -26.03 -8.91 -28.08
N THR A 694 -26.88 -8.88 -27.05
CA THR A 694 -28.02 -7.95 -26.95
C THR A 694 -27.59 -6.47 -26.85
N PHE A 695 -26.34 -6.22 -26.48
CA PHE A 695 -25.75 -4.91 -26.36
C PHE A 695 -24.88 -4.52 -27.57
N VAL A 696 -24.02 -5.43 -28.05
CA VAL A 696 -23.05 -5.14 -29.12
C VAL A 696 -23.69 -5.05 -30.51
N ALA A 697 -24.65 -5.93 -30.82
CA ALA A 697 -25.23 -6.02 -32.16
C ALA A 697 -26.05 -4.77 -32.53
N PRO A 698 -26.95 -4.22 -31.68
CA PRO A 698 -27.67 -2.98 -31.99
C PRO A 698 -26.76 -1.75 -32.17
N ARG A 699 -25.53 -1.80 -31.64
CA ARG A 699 -24.55 -0.71 -31.78
C ARG A 699 -23.72 -0.81 -33.05
N GLY A 700 -23.93 -1.84 -33.87
CA GLY A 700 -23.15 -2.05 -35.09
C GLY A 700 -21.70 -2.46 -34.84
N LEU A 701 -21.37 -2.96 -33.64
CA LEU A 701 -20.01 -3.39 -33.28
C LEU A 701 -19.72 -4.79 -33.85
N TRP A 702 -19.81 -4.94 -35.18
CA TRP A 702 -19.79 -6.23 -35.86
C TRP A 702 -18.45 -6.97 -35.73
N GLN A 703 -17.34 -6.23 -35.71
CA GLN A 703 -16.00 -6.80 -35.49
C GLN A 703 -15.88 -7.37 -34.07
N ASP A 704 -16.33 -6.62 -33.06
CA ASP A 704 -16.36 -7.08 -31.68
C ASP A 704 -17.28 -8.30 -31.53
N GLN A 705 -18.48 -8.25 -32.13
CA GLN A 705 -19.40 -9.38 -32.14
C GLN A 705 -18.73 -10.63 -32.75
N LEU A 706 -18.08 -10.50 -33.92
CA LEU A 706 -17.39 -11.63 -34.55
C LEU A 706 -16.30 -12.21 -33.63
N ALA A 707 -15.49 -11.36 -33.00
CA ALA A 707 -14.44 -11.80 -32.08
C ALA A 707 -15.01 -12.50 -30.83
N ILE A 708 -16.04 -11.92 -30.20
CA ILE A 708 -16.70 -12.48 -29.00
C ILE A 708 -17.36 -13.82 -29.32
N GLN A 709 -18.13 -13.89 -30.41
CA GLN A 709 -18.86 -15.10 -30.78
C GLN A 709 -17.93 -16.19 -31.34
N GLY A 710 -16.80 -15.81 -31.95
CA GLY A 710 -15.75 -16.75 -32.35
C GLY A 710 -15.15 -17.48 -31.14
N VAL A 711 -14.88 -16.76 -30.05
CA VAL A 711 -14.42 -17.37 -28.77
C VAL A 711 -15.50 -18.27 -28.19
N ALA A 712 -16.76 -17.83 -28.18
CA ALA A 712 -17.89 -18.62 -27.70
C ALA A 712 -18.07 -19.92 -28.48
N LEU A 713 -17.94 -19.86 -29.81
CA LEU A 713 -18.04 -21.02 -30.68
C LEU A 713 -16.92 -22.02 -30.39
N ALA A 714 -15.66 -21.56 -30.34
CA ALA A 714 -14.53 -22.42 -30.01
C ALA A 714 -14.67 -23.06 -28.63
N ALA A 715 -15.19 -22.33 -27.64
CA ALA A 715 -15.47 -22.85 -26.31
C ALA A 715 -16.55 -23.94 -26.34
N ALA A 716 -17.67 -23.71 -27.03
CA ALA A 716 -18.75 -24.69 -27.14
C ALA A 716 -18.35 -25.94 -27.96
N GLU A 717 -17.51 -25.78 -28.98
CA GLU A 717 -16.91 -26.89 -29.73
C GLU A 717 -16.00 -27.74 -28.85
N LYS A 718 -15.19 -27.11 -27.99
CA LYS A 718 -14.25 -27.81 -27.10
C LYS A 718 -14.92 -28.76 -26.10
N ILE A 719 -16.15 -28.45 -25.66
CA ILE A 719 -16.91 -29.26 -24.70
C ILE A 719 -18.08 -30.03 -25.33
N ASP A 720 -18.15 -30.08 -26.67
CA ASP A 720 -19.25 -30.71 -27.42
C ASP A 720 -20.67 -30.23 -27.02
N ASP A 721 -20.78 -28.96 -26.60
CA ASP A 721 -22.06 -28.33 -26.26
C ASP A 721 -22.80 -27.94 -27.56
N LEU A 722 -23.65 -28.84 -28.04
CA LEU A 722 -24.40 -28.67 -29.29
C LEU A 722 -25.29 -27.41 -29.28
N ALA A 723 -25.87 -27.04 -28.13
CA ALA A 723 -26.73 -25.87 -28.01
C ALA A 723 -25.91 -24.58 -28.13
N GLY A 724 -24.79 -24.51 -27.41
CA GLY A 724 -23.83 -23.42 -27.52
C GLY A 724 -23.29 -23.26 -28.94
N GLN A 725 -22.94 -24.37 -29.60
CA GLN A 725 -22.47 -24.38 -30.99
C GLN A 725 -23.52 -23.85 -31.96
N ALA A 726 -24.79 -24.27 -31.84
CA ALA A 726 -25.86 -23.84 -32.73
C ALA A 726 -26.10 -22.32 -32.62
N VAL A 727 -26.19 -21.83 -31.38
CA VAL A 727 -26.36 -20.39 -31.09
C VAL A 727 -25.17 -19.59 -31.58
N ALA A 728 -23.94 -19.99 -31.26
CA ALA A 728 -22.74 -19.24 -31.62
C ALA A 728 -22.53 -19.21 -33.14
N ASN A 729 -22.75 -20.32 -33.87
CA ASN A 729 -22.70 -20.33 -35.34
C ASN A 729 -23.69 -19.32 -35.95
N ARG A 730 -24.93 -19.27 -35.43
CA ARG A 730 -25.92 -18.29 -35.87
C ARG A 730 -25.49 -16.84 -35.58
N LEU A 731 -24.93 -16.55 -34.40
CA LEU A 731 -24.50 -15.20 -34.05
C LEU A 731 -23.21 -14.76 -34.79
N VAL A 732 -22.28 -15.68 -35.04
CA VAL A 732 -21.11 -15.46 -35.91
C VAL A 732 -21.57 -15.15 -37.33
N SER A 733 -22.52 -15.92 -37.88
CA SER A 733 -23.01 -15.69 -39.24
C SER A 733 -23.63 -14.31 -39.45
N ARG A 734 -24.34 -13.79 -38.43
CA ARG A 734 -24.92 -12.45 -38.47
C ARG A 734 -23.83 -11.38 -38.57
N ALA A 735 -22.75 -11.50 -37.79
CA ALA A 735 -21.62 -10.58 -37.87
C ALA A 735 -20.91 -10.66 -39.23
N LEU A 736 -20.65 -11.88 -39.73
CA LEU A 736 -20.03 -12.10 -41.04
C LEU A 736 -20.86 -11.54 -42.19
N THR A 737 -22.19 -11.71 -42.13
CA THR A 737 -23.13 -11.15 -43.11
C THR A 737 -23.00 -9.62 -43.18
N ARG A 738 -22.93 -8.96 -42.02
CA ARG A 738 -22.76 -7.49 -41.94
C ARG A 738 -21.37 -7.01 -42.33
N LEU A 739 -20.35 -7.85 -42.15
CA LEU A 739 -18.97 -7.57 -42.61
C LEU A 739 -18.73 -7.95 -44.09
N GLY A 740 -19.73 -8.53 -44.77
CA GLY A 740 -19.67 -8.88 -46.19
C GLY A 740 -19.04 -10.23 -46.53
N ASP A 741 -18.62 -11.04 -45.54
CA ASP A 741 -18.14 -12.41 -45.76
C ASP A 741 -19.33 -13.38 -45.88
N ARG A 742 -20.00 -13.30 -47.03
CA ARG A 742 -21.22 -14.06 -47.34
C ARG A 742 -20.98 -15.57 -47.37
N VAL A 743 -19.82 -16.01 -47.86
CA VAL A 743 -19.48 -17.43 -48.00
C VAL A 743 -19.35 -18.08 -46.63
N MET A 744 -18.59 -17.47 -45.72
CA MET A 744 -18.45 -18.01 -44.38
C MET A 744 -19.76 -17.87 -43.59
N ALA A 745 -20.53 -16.79 -43.78
CA ALA A 745 -21.84 -16.64 -43.17
C ALA A 745 -22.79 -17.79 -43.54
N GLU A 746 -22.88 -18.14 -44.82
CA GLU A 746 -23.73 -19.24 -45.30
C GLU A 746 -23.32 -20.59 -44.71
N TYR A 747 -22.01 -20.87 -44.67
CA TYR A 747 -21.47 -22.07 -44.04
C TYR A 747 -21.89 -22.16 -42.56
N ARG A 748 -21.76 -21.06 -41.82
CA ARG A 748 -22.11 -21.01 -40.39
C ARG A 748 -23.61 -21.19 -40.16
N LEU A 749 -24.46 -20.57 -40.98
CA LEU A 749 -25.91 -20.77 -40.90
C LEU A 749 -26.31 -22.22 -41.17
N LYS A 750 -25.66 -22.88 -42.13
CA LYS A 750 -25.93 -24.31 -42.42
C LYS A 750 -25.64 -25.17 -41.20
N ARG A 751 -24.49 -24.94 -40.55
CA ARG A 751 -24.11 -25.67 -39.34
C ARG A 751 -25.06 -25.39 -38.18
N ALA A 752 -25.49 -24.13 -37.99
CA ALA A 752 -26.48 -23.80 -36.98
C ALA A 752 -27.81 -24.52 -37.20
N LEU A 753 -28.29 -24.57 -38.45
CA LEU A 753 -29.55 -25.23 -38.80
C LEU A 753 -29.49 -26.74 -38.54
N GLU A 754 -28.42 -27.41 -39.02
CA GLU A 754 -28.16 -28.83 -38.77
C GLU A 754 -28.15 -29.15 -37.27
N LEU A 755 -27.57 -28.28 -36.43
CA LEU A 755 -27.50 -28.48 -34.99
C LEU A 755 -28.87 -28.26 -34.31
N HIS A 756 -29.61 -27.22 -34.67
CA HIS A 756 -30.96 -26.99 -34.12
C HIS A 756 -31.96 -28.07 -34.56
N GLU A 757 -31.79 -28.66 -35.75
CA GLU A 757 -32.56 -29.86 -36.17
C GLU A 757 -32.25 -31.06 -35.29
N ARG A 758 -30.97 -31.36 -35.04
CA ARG A 758 -30.56 -32.45 -34.15
C ARG A 758 -31.03 -32.27 -32.71
N LEU A 759 -31.10 -31.04 -32.24
CA LEU A 759 -31.58 -30.68 -30.91
C LEU A 759 -33.12 -30.69 -30.80
N GLY A 760 -33.83 -30.77 -31.92
CA GLY A 760 -35.30 -30.63 -31.93
C GLY A 760 -35.75 -29.23 -31.49
N ASP A 761 -34.98 -28.19 -31.81
CA ASP A 761 -35.24 -26.80 -31.45
C ASP A 761 -35.85 -26.00 -32.62
N PRO A 762 -37.19 -26.00 -32.78
CA PRO A 762 -37.86 -25.27 -33.86
C PRO A 762 -37.71 -23.75 -33.76
N ILE A 763 -37.47 -23.19 -32.57
CA ILE A 763 -37.25 -21.76 -32.40
C ILE A 763 -35.88 -21.38 -32.97
N GLY A 764 -34.84 -22.14 -32.62
CA GLY A 764 -33.49 -21.96 -33.17
C GLY A 764 -33.41 -22.18 -34.69
N GLN A 765 -34.16 -23.16 -35.22
CA GLN A 765 -34.31 -23.35 -36.67
C GLN A 765 -34.92 -22.10 -37.33
N ALA A 766 -36.05 -21.60 -36.81
CA ALA A 766 -36.72 -20.41 -37.34
C ALA A 766 -35.82 -19.15 -37.28
N GLN A 767 -35.03 -18.99 -36.22
CA GLN A 767 -34.06 -17.91 -36.12
C GLN A 767 -32.91 -18.02 -37.13
N THR A 768 -32.43 -19.22 -37.35
CA THR A 768 -31.37 -19.48 -38.34
C THR A 768 -31.89 -19.21 -39.74
N LEU A 769 -33.11 -19.64 -40.05
CA LEU A 769 -33.78 -19.35 -41.32
C LEU A 769 -34.06 -17.86 -41.52
N HIS A 770 -34.38 -17.13 -40.45
CA HIS A 770 -34.50 -15.66 -40.52
C HIS A 770 -33.17 -14.99 -40.89
N ASN A 771 -32.04 -15.44 -40.34
CA ASN A 771 -30.73 -14.93 -40.74
C ASN A 771 -30.35 -15.36 -42.18
N TYR A 772 -30.76 -16.57 -42.61
CA TYR A 772 -30.65 -16.99 -44.02
C TYR A 772 -31.41 -16.07 -44.97
N CYS A 773 -32.63 -15.68 -44.58
CA CYS A 773 -33.45 -14.73 -45.31
C CYS A 773 -32.71 -13.39 -45.51
N GLU A 774 -32.09 -12.86 -44.45
CA GLU A 774 -31.27 -11.64 -44.52
C GLU A 774 -30.03 -11.83 -45.44
N LEU A 775 -29.30 -12.94 -45.29
CA LEU A 775 -28.12 -13.23 -46.11
C LEU A 775 -28.49 -13.32 -47.60
N CYS A 776 -29.54 -14.08 -47.95
CA CYS A 776 -30.00 -14.25 -49.32
C CYS A 776 -30.47 -12.92 -49.92
N TYR A 777 -31.15 -12.08 -49.13
CA TYR A 777 -31.52 -10.73 -49.53
C TYR A 777 -30.30 -9.89 -49.94
N LEU A 778 -29.27 -9.86 -49.08
CA LEU A 778 -28.05 -9.09 -49.33
C LEU A 778 -27.20 -9.65 -50.48
N ASP A 779 -27.43 -10.90 -50.89
CA ASP A 779 -26.80 -11.55 -52.05
C ASP A 779 -27.67 -11.44 -53.33
N GLY A 780 -28.86 -10.82 -53.25
CA GLY A 780 -29.80 -10.67 -54.37
C GLY A 780 -30.63 -11.92 -54.70
N ARG A 781 -30.53 -12.98 -53.90
CA ARG A 781 -31.27 -14.25 -54.02
C ARG A 781 -32.67 -14.13 -53.42
N LEU A 782 -33.51 -13.27 -54.01
CA LEU A 782 -34.80 -12.87 -53.43
C LEU A 782 -35.81 -14.03 -53.26
N ASP A 783 -35.87 -14.96 -54.21
CA ASP A 783 -36.77 -16.12 -54.12
C ASP A 783 -36.40 -17.06 -52.96
N GLU A 784 -35.10 -17.30 -52.76
CA GLU A 784 -34.60 -18.09 -51.64
C GLU A 784 -34.82 -17.36 -50.31
N ALA A 785 -34.62 -16.04 -50.28
CA ALA A 785 -34.92 -15.22 -49.11
C ALA A 785 -36.39 -15.35 -48.68
N LEU A 786 -37.33 -15.24 -49.63
CA LEU A 786 -38.76 -15.44 -49.38
C LEU A 786 -39.06 -16.86 -48.90
N ALA A 787 -38.43 -17.88 -49.48
CA ALA A 787 -38.63 -19.27 -49.08
C ALA A 787 -38.19 -19.51 -47.62
N HIS A 788 -36.99 -19.04 -47.24
CA HIS A 788 -36.50 -19.13 -45.88
C HIS A 788 -37.36 -18.32 -44.89
N GLY A 789 -37.79 -17.11 -45.27
CA GLY A 789 -38.69 -16.29 -44.46
C GLY A 789 -40.04 -16.98 -44.20
N ARG A 790 -40.65 -17.59 -45.23
CA ARG A 790 -41.92 -18.32 -45.10
C ARG A 790 -41.79 -19.55 -44.20
N GLU A 791 -40.69 -20.28 -44.31
CA GLU A 791 -40.46 -21.44 -43.45
C GLU A 791 -40.20 -21.04 -42.00
N ALA A 792 -39.42 -19.97 -41.76
CA ALA A 792 -39.27 -19.40 -40.43
C ALA A 792 -40.63 -18.98 -39.83
N LEU A 793 -41.49 -18.32 -40.62
CA LEU A 793 -42.84 -17.92 -40.20
C LEU A 793 -43.70 -19.12 -39.82
N ARG A 794 -43.66 -20.19 -40.63
CA ARG A 794 -44.38 -21.45 -40.37
C ARG A 794 -43.95 -22.06 -39.03
N LEU A 795 -42.64 -22.11 -38.77
CA LEU A 795 -42.08 -22.65 -37.52
C LEU A 795 -42.47 -21.80 -36.31
N TYR A 796 -42.36 -20.47 -36.39
CA TYR A 796 -42.78 -19.60 -35.28
C TYR A 796 -44.27 -19.72 -34.95
N ARG A 797 -45.13 -19.81 -35.98
CA ARG A 797 -46.57 -20.05 -35.80
C ARG A 797 -46.86 -21.40 -35.16
N LEU A 798 -46.14 -22.45 -35.58
CA LEU A 798 -46.29 -23.80 -35.02
C LEU A 798 -46.03 -23.84 -33.52
N VAL A 799 -45.06 -23.07 -33.04
CA VAL A 799 -44.67 -23.03 -31.62
C VAL A 799 -45.30 -21.88 -30.83
N GLY A 800 -46.16 -21.08 -31.45
CA GLY A 800 -46.84 -19.95 -30.80
C GLY A 800 -45.90 -18.79 -30.40
N ASN A 801 -44.78 -18.61 -31.09
CA ASN A 801 -43.85 -17.52 -30.79
C ASN A 801 -44.21 -16.26 -31.58
N HIS A 802 -45.11 -15.44 -31.00
CA HIS A 802 -45.62 -14.22 -31.63
C HIS A 802 -44.54 -13.16 -31.91
N ALA A 803 -43.51 -13.06 -31.06
CA ALA A 803 -42.43 -12.10 -31.30
C ALA A 803 -41.58 -12.50 -32.53
N GLY A 804 -41.31 -13.80 -32.70
CA GLY A 804 -40.65 -14.34 -33.89
C GLY A 804 -41.50 -14.22 -35.14
N GLU A 805 -42.81 -14.47 -35.01
CA GLU A 805 -43.80 -14.29 -36.07
C GLU A 805 -43.79 -12.85 -36.62
N ALA A 806 -43.97 -11.86 -35.75
CA ALA A 806 -43.98 -10.45 -36.14
C ALA A 806 -42.68 -10.01 -36.82
N ARG A 807 -41.52 -10.41 -36.27
CA ARG A 807 -40.21 -10.10 -36.88
C ARG A 807 -40.06 -10.70 -38.27
N THR A 808 -40.60 -11.91 -38.48
CA THR A 808 -40.52 -12.60 -39.77
C THR A 808 -41.51 -12.02 -40.78
N LEU A 809 -42.71 -11.62 -40.33
CA LEU A 809 -43.68 -10.89 -41.14
C LEU A 809 -43.10 -9.55 -41.65
N ASN A 810 -42.34 -8.85 -40.81
CA ASN A 810 -41.60 -7.67 -41.23
C ASN A 810 -40.56 -7.98 -42.31
N ALA A 811 -39.73 -9.01 -42.10
CA ALA A 811 -38.70 -9.39 -43.09
C ALA A 811 -39.33 -9.80 -44.44
N ILE A 812 -40.44 -10.53 -44.43
CA ILE A 812 -41.20 -10.85 -45.64
C ILE A 812 -41.77 -9.57 -46.28
N GLY A 813 -42.32 -8.66 -45.47
CA GLY A 813 -42.82 -7.37 -45.95
C GLY A 813 -41.72 -6.54 -46.63
N TRP A 814 -40.52 -6.48 -46.04
CA TRP A 814 -39.35 -5.84 -46.62
C TRP A 814 -38.95 -6.45 -47.97
N LEU A 815 -38.94 -7.79 -48.07
CA LEU A 815 -38.65 -8.49 -49.33
C LEU A 815 -39.70 -8.23 -50.41
N LEU A 816 -40.99 -8.20 -50.05
CA LEU A 816 -42.08 -7.84 -50.95
C LEU A 816 -41.94 -6.40 -51.46
N ALA A 817 -41.57 -5.46 -50.58
CA ALA A 817 -41.30 -4.09 -50.98
C ALA A 817 -40.10 -3.99 -51.93
N SER A 818 -39.03 -4.76 -51.68
CA SER A 818 -37.83 -4.79 -52.54
C SER A 818 -38.09 -5.40 -53.92
N THR A 819 -39.09 -6.28 -54.03
CA THR A 819 -39.54 -6.87 -55.30
C THR A 819 -40.64 -6.06 -56.00
N GLY A 820 -41.10 -4.96 -55.40
CA GLY A 820 -42.08 -4.04 -55.96
C GLY A 820 -43.55 -4.34 -55.62
N ASP A 821 -43.83 -5.38 -54.82
CA ASP A 821 -45.18 -5.65 -54.31
C ASP A 821 -45.44 -4.87 -53.01
N TYR A 822 -45.55 -3.55 -53.15
CA TYR A 822 -45.71 -2.62 -52.03
C TYR A 822 -47.03 -2.81 -51.28
N VAL A 823 -48.09 -3.29 -51.95
CA VAL A 823 -49.40 -3.49 -51.32
C VAL A 823 -49.35 -4.66 -50.35
N GLN A 824 -48.80 -5.81 -50.77
CA GLN A 824 -48.62 -6.94 -49.86
C GLN A 824 -47.58 -6.65 -48.78
N ALA A 825 -46.54 -5.87 -49.10
CA ALA A 825 -45.57 -5.41 -48.12
C ALA A 825 -46.22 -4.61 -46.99
N ILE A 826 -47.05 -3.61 -47.32
CA ILE A 826 -47.77 -2.80 -46.34
C ILE A 826 -48.70 -3.66 -45.48
N ALA A 827 -49.43 -4.60 -46.08
CA ALA A 827 -50.31 -5.50 -45.34
C ALA A 827 -49.52 -6.34 -44.31
N SER A 828 -48.42 -6.97 -44.75
CA SER A 828 -47.56 -7.80 -43.89
C SER A 828 -46.90 -6.99 -42.76
N CYS A 829 -46.35 -5.81 -43.08
CA CYS A 829 -45.72 -4.95 -42.08
C CYS A 829 -46.75 -4.33 -41.10
N THR A 830 -47.98 -4.05 -41.55
CA THR A 830 -49.04 -3.53 -40.66
C THR A 830 -49.45 -4.59 -39.63
N GLU A 831 -49.59 -5.85 -40.05
CA GLU A 831 -49.85 -6.97 -39.13
C GLU A 831 -48.70 -7.14 -38.13
N ALA A 832 -47.44 -7.10 -38.60
CA ALA A 832 -46.26 -7.16 -37.74
C ALA A 832 -46.23 -6.04 -36.70
N LEU A 833 -46.49 -4.79 -37.12
CA LEU A 833 -46.46 -3.62 -36.24
C LEU A 833 -47.53 -3.70 -35.15
N GLU A 834 -48.73 -4.18 -35.48
CA GLU A 834 -49.80 -4.38 -34.50
C GLU A 834 -49.39 -5.40 -33.43
N GLN A 835 -48.77 -6.52 -33.84
CA GLN A 835 -48.28 -7.53 -32.92
C GLN A 835 -47.16 -6.98 -32.01
N GLN A 836 -46.19 -6.27 -32.57
CA GLN A 836 -45.06 -5.70 -31.82
C GLN A 836 -45.51 -4.63 -30.81
N ARG A 837 -46.54 -3.82 -31.14
CA ARG A 837 -47.14 -2.87 -30.20
C ARG A 837 -47.81 -3.56 -29.02
N ARG A 838 -48.46 -4.70 -29.24
CA ARG A 838 -49.08 -5.50 -28.16
C ARG A 838 -48.04 -6.10 -27.22
N THR A 839 -46.84 -6.40 -27.71
CA THR A 839 -45.74 -6.97 -26.91
C THR A 839 -44.70 -5.94 -26.44
N ASP A 840 -44.92 -4.65 -26.69
CA ASP A 840 -43.97 -3.54 -26.46
C ASP A 840 -42.55 -3.82 -27.04
N ASP A 841 -42.46 -4.47 -28.20
CA ASP A 841 -41.19 -4.68 -28.89
C ASP A 841 -40.80 -3.42 -29.65
N ARG A 842 -40.20 -2.45 -28.94
CA ARG A 842 -39.84 -1.14 -29.51
C ARG A 842 -38.88 -1.24 -30.70
N ASN A 843 -37.90 -2.15 -30.64
CA ASN A 843 -36.97 -2.39 -31.74
C ASN A 843 -37.68 -2.99 -32.96
N GLY A 844 -38.58 -3.95 -32.74
CA GLY A 844 -39.42 -4.51 -33.80
C GLY A 844 -40.28 -3.43 -34.45
N GLN A 845 -40.96 -2.61 -33.63
CA GLN A 845 -41.79 -1.51 -34.11
C GLN A 845 -40.99 -0.54 -34.98
N ALA A 846 -39.77 -0.17 -34.56
CA ALA A 846 -38.89 0.72 -35.32
C ALA A 846 -38.52 0.16 -36.69
N ALA A 847 -38.05 -1.10 -36.74
CA ALA A 847 -37.68 -1.77 -38.00
C ALA A 847 -38.87 -1.94 -38.95
N THR A 848 -40.07 -2.16 -38.40
CA THR A 848 -41.30 -2.29 -39.19
C THR A 848 -41.84 -0.95 -39.69
N LEU A 849 -41.71 0.12 -38.89
CA LEU A 849 -42.00 1.47 -39.33
C LEU A 849 -41.04 1.92 -40.44
N ASP A 850 -39.76 1.62 -40.35
CA ASP A 850 -38.79 1.86 -41.42
C ASP A 850 -39.17 1.12 -42.73
N SER A 851 -39.56 -0.16 -42.62
CA SER A 851 -40.02 -0.95 -43.77
C SER A 851 -41.32 -0.41 -44.40
N LEU A 852 -42.26 0.05 -43.57
CA LEU A 852 -43.48 0.74 -44.03
C LEU A 852 -43.15 2.07 -44.71
N GLY A 853 -42.23 2.84 -44.14
CA GLY A 853 -41.77 4.11 -44.69
C GLY A 853 -41.20 3.93 -46.10
N PHE A 854 -40.39 2.88 -46.29
CA PHE A 854 -39.87 2.53 -47.61
C PHE A 854 -40.97 2.19 -48.62
N ALA A 855 -41.95 1.38 -48.23
CA ALA A 855 -43.06 1.02 -49.10
C ALA A 855 -43.94 2.22 -49.48
N TYR A 856 -44.23 3.12 -48.53
CA TYR A 856 -45.00 4.35 -48.79
C TYR A 856 -44.24 5.32 -49.70
N ASP A 857 -42.94 5.50 -49.49
CA ASP A 857 -42.10 6.38 -50.33
C ASP A 857 -42.11 5.91 -51.79
N ARG A 858 -41.99 4.59 -52.02
CA ARG A 858 -42.04 3.98 -53.35
C ARG A 858 -43.41 4.07 -54.03
N LEU A 859 -44.49 4.17 -53.26
CA LEU A 859 -45.84 4.46 -53.77
C LEU A 859 -46.09 5.96 -53.98
N GLY A 860 -45.15 6.83 -53.60
CA GLY A 860 -45.26 8.29 -53.72
C GLY A 860 -45.97 8.98 -52.55
N ASP A 861 -46.38 8.24 -51.51
CA ASP A 861 -46.98 8.79 -50.28
C ASP A 861 -45.86 9.23 -49.31
N ARG A 862 -45.15 10.29 -49.70
CA ARG A 862 -43.93 10.75 -49.02
C ARG A 862 -44.18 11.33 -47.64
N ASP A 863 -45.37 11.87 -47.38
CA ASP A 863 -45.75 12.38 -46.06
C ASP A 863 -45.82 11.22 -45.05
N ARG A 864 -46.54 10.14 -45.38
CA ARG A 864 -46.58 8.94 -44.51
C ARG A 864 -45.22 8.28 -44.38
N ALA A 865 -44.42 8.28 -45.45
CA ALA A 865 -43.07 7.75 -45.40
C ALA A 865 -42.21 8.48 -44.37
N ALA A 866 -42.21 9.82 -44.41
CA ALA A 866 -41.48 10.65 -43.45
C ALA A 866 -41.96 10.43 -42.00
N ASP A 867 -43.28 10.39 -41.77
CA ASP A 867 -43.86 10.13 -40.45
C ASP A 867 -43.44 8.76 -39.88
N CYS A 868 -43.39 7.73 -40.73
CA CYS A 868 -42.93 6.40 -40.37
C CYS A 868 -41.45 6.41 -39.97
N TYR A 869 -40.58 7.04 -40.78
CA TYR A 869 -39.16 7.12 -40.49
C TYR A 869 -38.85 7.92 -39.20
N GLU A 870 -39.56 9.01 -38.95
CA GLU A 870 -39.37 9.82 -37.73
C GLU A 870 -39.75 9.05 -36.46
N GLN A 871 -40.85 8.28 -36.50
CA GLN A 871 -41.22 7.38 -35.41
C GLN A 871 -40.20 6.26 -35.22
N ALA A 872 -39.71 5.66 -36.31
CA ALA A 872 -38.68 4.62 -36.27
C ALA A 872 -37.39 5.14 -35.63
N ILE A 873 -36.92 6.33 -36.02
CA ILE A 873 -35.72 6.98 -35.47
C ILE A 873 -35.87 7.23 -33.96
N THR A 874 -37.04 7.68 -33.52
CA THR A 874 -37.32 7.91 -32.08
C THR A 874 -37.20 6.60 -31.30
N LEU A 875 -37.80 5.53 -31.81
CA LEU A 875 -37.74 4.21 -31.16
C LEU A 875 -36.34 3.60 -31.17
N PHE A 876 -35.57 3.75 -32.26
CA PHE A 876 -34.18 3.29 -32.32
C PHE A 876 -33.26 4.07 -31.36
N ARG A 877 -33.52 5.36 -31.14
CA ARG A 877 -32.82 6.13 -30.11
C ARG A 877 -33.12 5.62 -28.71
N ASP A 878 -34.40 5.39 -28.42
CA ASP A 878 -34.84 4.89 -27.12
C ASP A 878 -34.25 3.51 -26.79
N SER A 879 -34.02 2.67 -27.80
CA SER A 879 -33.40 1.35 -27.63
C SER A 879 -31.87 1.34 -27.82
N ALA A 880 -31.28 2.50 -28.11
CA ALA A 880 -29.87 2.68 -28.47
C ALA A 880 -29.37 1.81 -29.64
N ASP A 881 -30.24 1.50 -30.60
CA ASP A 881 -29.89 0.86 -31.88
C ASP A 881 -29.37 1.91 -32.88
N ARG A 882 -28.12 2.33 -32.65
CA ARG A 882 -27.49 3.39 -33.44
C ARG A 882 -27.34 3.03 -34.92
N TYR A 883 -27.13 1.74 -35.21
CA TYR A 883 -26.90 1.32 -36.59
C TYR A 883 -28.15 1.51 -37.45
N HIS A 884 -29.30 1.01 -36.99
CA HIS A 884 -30.55 1.16 -37.74
C HIS A 884 -31.12 2.59 -37.65
N GLU A 885 -30.79 3.36 -36.60
CA GLU A 885 -31.07 4.81 -36.58
C GLU A 885 -30.43 5.51 -37.78
N ALA A 886 -29.14 5.25 -38.05
CA ALA A 886 -28.41 5.86 -39.15
C ALA A 886 -28.96 5.44 -40.52
N GLU A 887 -29.31 4.17 -40.70
CA GLU A 887 -29.90 3.67 -41.95
C GLU A 887 -31.26 4.33 -42.23
N THR A 888 -32.09 4.47 -41.20
CA THR A 888 -33.41 5.12 -41.29
C THR A 888 -33.27 6.62 -41.57
N LEU A 889 -32.28 7.29 -40.96
CA LEU A 889 -31.96 8.70 -41.23
C LEU A 889 -31.53 8.95 -42.67
N ILE A 890 -30.82 8.00 -43.30
CA ILE A 890 -30.51 8.09 -44.73
C ILE A 890 -31.81 8.15 -45.56
N ARG A 891 -32.72 7.19 -45.32
CA ARG A 891 -33.97 7.07 -46.07
C ARG A 891 -34.89 8.27 -45.83
N LEU A 892 -34.96 8.76 -44.60
CA LEU A 892 -35.67 10.01 -44.28
C LEU A 892 -35.08 11.18 -45.08
N GLY A 893 -33.76 11.30 -45.14
CA GLY A 893 -33.12 12.37 -45.91
C GLY A 893 -33.41 12.27 -47.42
N ASP A 894 -33.41 11.07 -47.98
CA ASP A 894 -33.75 10.82 -49.39
C ASP A 894 -35.22 11.21 -49.67
N THR A 895 -36.15 10.84 -48.79
CA THR A 895 -37.57 11.24 -48.89
C THR A 895 -37.73 12.76 -48.75
N ARG A 896 -37.04 13.41 -47.80
CA ARG A 896 -37.10 14.87 -47.61
C ARG A 896 -36.52 15.63 -48.80
N GLU A 897 -35.46 15.13 -49.43
CA GLU A 897 -34.92 15.69 -50.67
C GLU A 897 -35.96 15.58 -51.80
N ALA A 898 -36.60 14.42 -51.95
CA ALA A 898 -37.63 14.19 -52.95
C ALA A 898 -38.91 15.03 -52.72
N MET A 899 -39.15 15.49 -51.48
CA MET A 899 -40.18 16.48 -51.12
C MET A 899 -39.74 17.94 -51.36
N GLY A 900 -38.47 18.18 -51.68
CA GLY A 900 -37.90 19.51 -51.91
C GLY A 900 -37.36 20.19 -50.65
N ASP A 901 -37.41 19.55 -49.47
CA ASP A 901 -36.85 20.08 -48.22
C ASP A 901 -35.37 19.70 -48.07
N ARG A 902 -34.52 20.42 -48.79
CA ARG A 902 -33.06 20.21 -48.78
C ARG A 902 -32.42 20.42 -47.41
N ASN A 903 -33.00 21.29 -46.57
CA ASN A 903 -32.44 21.56 -45.25
C ASN A 903 -32.68 20.39 -44.30
N ALA A 904 -33.91 19.86 -44.28
CA ALA A 904 -34.23 18.66 -43.50
C ALA A 904 -33.45 17.43 -44.00
N ALA A 905 -33.31 17.27 -45.33
CA ALA A 905 -32.51 16.21 -45.93
C ALA A 905 -31.05 16.26 -45.46
N ALA A 906 -30.41 17.43 -45.58
CA ALA A 906 -29.03 17.63 -45.12
C ALA A 906 -28.88 17.43 -43.60
N ALA A 907 -29.86 17.81 -42.79
CA ALA A 907 -29.84 17.56 -41.35
C ALA A 907 -29.85 16.06 -41.02
N ALA A 908 -30.74 15.29 -41.66
CA ALA A 908 -30.84 13.85 -41.47
C ALA A 908 -29.54 13.12 -41.88
N TRP A 909 -29.00 13.44 -43.06
CA TRP A 909 -27.75 12.84 -43.54
C TRP A 909 -26.53 13.23 -42.68
N ARG A 910 -26.44 14.46 -42.16
CA ARG A 910 -25.35 14.83 -41.23
C ARG A 910 -25.38 14.00 -39.96
N LEU A 911 -26.57 13.73 -39.42
CA LEU A 911 -26.73 12.86 -38.25
C LEU A 911 -26.34 11.42 -38.58
N ALA A 912 -26.82 10.87 -39.71
CA ALA A 912 -26.44 9.52 -40.16
C ALA A 912 -24.92 9.37 -40.35
N ALA A 913 -24.28 10.33 -41.04
CA ALA A 913 -22.83 10.31 -41.26
C ALA A 913 -22.04 10.34 -39.95
N ARG A 914 -22.48 11.14 -38.96
CA ARG A 914 -21.86 11.16 -37.63
C ARG A 914 -22.01 9.83 -36.92
N ILE A 915 -23.19 9.21 -36.98
CA ILE A 915 -23.41 7.90 -36.36
C ILE A 915 -22.54 6.83 -37.00
N TYR A 916 -22.51 6.73 -38.34
CA TYR A 916 -21.65 5.76 -39.03
C TYR A 916 -20.17 5.99 -38.77
N GLN A 917 -19.73 7.26 -38.66
CA GLN A 917 -18.37 7.58 -38.26
C GLN A 917 -18.04 7.09 -36.84
N ASP A 918 -18.95 7.29 -35.89
CA ASP A 918 -18.76 6.83 -34.50
C ASP A 918 -18.69 5.30 -34.39
N VAL A 919 -19.43 4.56 -35.23
CA VAL A 919 -19.41 3.09 -35.24
C VAL A 919 -18.36 2.50 -36.20
N GLY A 920 -17.62 3.34 -36.93
CA GLY A 920 -16.57 2.92 -37.85
C GLY A 920 -17.06 2.27 -39.15
N ASP A 921 -18.27 2.59 -39.60
CA ASP A 921 -18.87 2.02 -40.81
C ASP A 921 -18.50 2.82 -42.07
N PRO A 922 -18.09 2.14 -43.18
CA PRO A 922 -17.74 2.82 -44.43
C PRO A 922 -18.89 3.61 -45.08
N ALA A 923 -20.15 3.33 -44.73
CA ALA A 923 -21.30 4.11 -45.18
C ALA A 923 -21.21 5.61 -44.81
N ALA A 924 -20.38 5.98 -43.83
CA ALA A 924 -20.12 7.37 -43.48
C ALA A 924 -19.61 8.21 -44.68
N GLU A 925 -18.79 7.62 -45.56
CA GLU A 925 -18.28 8.29 -46.77
C GLU A 925 -19.39 8.47 -47.82
N GLU A 926 -20.22 7.44 -48.01
CA GLU A 926 -21.34 7.50 -48.95
C GLU A 926 -22.31 8.62 -48.57
N VAL A 927 -22.65 8.73 -47.29
CA VAL A 927 -23.54 9.79 -46.78
C VAL A 927 -22.89 11.17 -46.91
N ARG A 928 -21.58 11.29 -46.70
CA ARG A 928 -20.86 12.56 -46.95
C ARG A 928 -20.90 12.96 -48.43
N GLY A 929 -20.75 12.02 -49.35
CA GLY A 929 -20.96 12.28 -50.78
C GLY A 929 -22.38 12.71 -51.16
N ARG A 930 -23.41 12.35 -50.37
CA ARG A 930 -24.78 12.90 -50.53
C ARG A 930 -24.84 14.36 -50.08
N LEU A 931 -24.22 14.70 -48.95
CA LEU A 931 -24.15 16.06 -48.42
C LEU A 931 -23.42 17.02 -49.36
N GLU A 932 -22.33 16.59 -49.96
CA GLU A 932 -21.55 17.39 -50.93
C GLU A 932 -22.38 17.73 -52.18
N ARG A 933 -23.28 16.85 -52.61
CA ARG A 933 -24.18 17.09 -53.76
C ARG A 933 -25.28 18.12 -53.49
N LEU A 934 -25.63 18.37 -52.22
CA LEU A 934 -26.65 19.35 -51.83
C LEU A 934 -26.12 20.79 -51.71
N VAL A 935 -24.81 20.98 -51.55
CA VAL A 935 -24.18 22.30 -51.48
C VAL A 935 -23.73 22.67 -52.91
N PRO A 936 -24.36 23.66 -53.57
CA PRO A 936 -23.82 24.17 -54.83
C PRO A 936 -22.47 24.83 -54.51
N SER A 937 -21.45 24.51 -55.31
CA SER A 937 -20.14 25.19 -55.32
C SER A 937 -20.27 26.68 -55.53
#